data_AF-A0A9P5G7P5-F1
#
_entry.id   AF-A0A9P5G7P5-F1
#
_cell.length_a   1.000
_cell.length_b   1.000
_cell.length_c   1.000
_cell.angle_alpha   90.00
_cell.angle_beta   90.00
_cell.angle_gamma   90.00
#
_symmetry.space_group_name_H-M   'P 1'
#
loop_
_entity.id
_entity.type
_entity.pdbx_description
1 polymer ?
#
loop_
_entity_poly.entity_id
_entity_poly.type
_entity_poly.pdbx_seq_one_letter_code
_entity_poly.pdbx_strand_id
1 'polypeptide(L)'
;MSLPLKATKAIESFFINATPNTQRLPRDIVELLQVPPSDEAATGTLSLHEELLKLQQTAKDHKVSTALFLQCLTYLAPRLNNVDHLEQWFKAYVNPAINSAGHKNKVVEASREFFLSVLTNGVSVKLSANDNDGESNSNSRSLVDTDGIENSSQLYFYWIFDLYQGFLLKYFDFMRTDSGLALAERKRFIIQNAKDLLIKYGHLHPLEFFKYLAKKAAKPENRLKVLMLASQLVSSTDNGSSSDKSNEVGDVLEMYPSLSVVTKTDFPEILFNCLRHDESSTTIQICINALSMFLPYMYKVEDFELDIPRLLVLLGRAACSPHGTVSAVETALKDKDTPQDQQENYNAETSWTPLNQAFGLPELRRPDISPLFCVLYGLFPFNVLEFSNNPRGYLAAANYAEPLPENWDSFQIKRVLKAIFPSYALNPFMAEYNKEQEGSEIRQNSTTEHADQVTNVMAKIKELTQARESAVYNRREVEIKLRRHINNLQAAIRDYQEKSKNPSNKLLMDYNSYKLKDETRYKELSASFKDLSERYNALNETFTKYVADNERRNEASGNHHFSTPTTPQPQLQKTFLGFDAEVTSSTNPSSSASRSMHSISTGSTTPAGAMSQLPPGSALPQIPIPKKGAALLTTTGGQVNANIAGPSNLHEQQHSQRPRFRGRGGVQGSMRKKETGNSGTQGPRTFKFM
;
A
#
# COMPACT_ATOMS: atom_id res chain seq x y z
N MET A 1 28.60 41.28 -6.45
CA MET A 1 27.38 40.59 -5.95
C MET A 1 27.61 39.09 -6.04
N SER A 2 27.53 38.39 -4.90
CA SER A 2 27.79 36.96 -4.80
C SER A 2 26.74 36.13 -5.56
N LEU A 3 27.10 34.91 -5.95
CA LEU A 3 26.22 34.02 -6.71
C LEU A 3 24.86 33.75 -6.02
N PRO A 4 24.77 33.53 -4.69
CA PRO A 4 23.48 33.36 -4.03
C PRO A 4 22.57 34.58 -4.15
N LEU A 5 23.11 35.80 -4.06
CA LEU A 5 22.32 37.04 -4.20
C LEU A 5 21.86 37.31 -5.65
N LYS A 6 22.56 36.79 -6.65
CA LYS A 6 22.05 36.77 -8.03
C LYS A 6 20.88 35.80 -8.16
N ALA A 7 20.98 34.62 -7.55
CA ALA A 7 19.94 33.60 -7.57
C ALA A 7 18.67 34.05 -6.80
N THR A 8 18.79 34.67 -5.62
CA THR A 8 17.62 35.17 -4.88
C THR A 8 16.85 36.21 -5.68
N LYS A 9 17.53 37.17 -6.32
CA LYS A 9 16.88 38.18 -7.17
C LYS A 9 16.26 37.60 -8.44
N ALA A 10 16.84 36.55 -9.02
CA ALA A 10 16.22 35.83 -10.13
C ALA A 10 14.92 35.13 -9.70
N ILE A 11 14.92 34.47 -8.54
CA ILE A 11 13.72 33.86 -7.94
C ILE A 11 12.67 34.91 -7.59
N GLU A 12 13.07 36.05 -7.02
CA GLU A 12 12.16 37.16 -6.65
C GLU A 12 11.46 37.73 -7.90
N SER A 13 12.25 38.04 -8.93
CA SER A 13 11.75 38.52 -10.22
C SER A 13 10.80 37.51 -10.88
N PHE A 14 11.08 36.22 -10.73
CA PHE A 14 10.20 35.15 -11.20
C PHE A 14 8.91 35.05 -10.38
N PHE A 15 8.96 35.12 -9.04
CA PHE A 15 7.78 35.08 -8.16
C PHE A 15 6.84 36.26 -8.38
N ILE A 16 7.37 37.47 -8.59
CA ILE A 16 6.57 38.66 -8.90
C ILE A 16 5.73 38.45 -10.18
N ASN A 17 6.31 37.77 -11.18
CA ASN A 17 5.69 37.48 -12.47
C ASN A 17 5.00 36.10 -12.55
N ALA A 18 5.03 35.30 -11.49
CA ALA A 18 4.52 33.92 -11.51
C ALA A 18 2.99 33.88 -11.45
N THR A 19 2.36 33.23 -12.44
CA THR A 19 0.92 32.96 -12.36
C THR A 19 0.61 31.95 -11.24
N PRO A 20 -0.60 31.98 -10.62
CA PRO A 20 -1.00 31.00 -9.59
C PRO A 20 -0.99 29.54 -10.04
N ASN A 21 -0.96 29.29 -11.36
CA ASN A 21 -0.90 27.95 -11.95
C ASN A 21 0.54 27.45 -12.21
N THR A 22 1.58 28.25 -11.92
CA THR A 22 2.98 27.90 -12.14
C THR A 22 3.43 26.79 -11.18
N GLN A 23 3.98 25.67 -11.70
CA GLN A 23 4.23 24.45 -10.90
C GLN A 23 5.70 23.98 -10.88
N ARG A 24 6.58 24.65 -11.63
CA ARG A 24 8.02 24.33 -11.77
C ARG A 24 8.80 25.62 -11.99
N LEU A 25 10.09 25.60 -11.64
CA LEU A 25 11.04 26.66 -11.94
C LEU A 25 11.44 26.63 -13.43
N PRO A 26 11.78 27.78 -14.04
CA PRO A 26 12.47 27.84 -15.34
C PRO A 26 13.83 27.14 -15.26
N ARG A 27 14.27 26.52 -16.38
CA ARG A 27 15.57 25.82 -16.44
C ARG A 27 16.73 26.73 -16.05
N ASP A 28 16.72 27.95 -16.58
CA ASP A 28 17.73 28.98 -16.40
C ASP A 28 17.95 29.32 -14.89
N ILE A 29 16.88 29.28 -14.10
CA ILE A 29 16.94 29.49 -12.64
C ILE A 29 17.44 28.22 -11.92
N VAL A 30 17.04 27.02 -12.38
CA VAL A 30 17.56 25.75 -11.84
C VAL A 30 19.05 25.60 -12.11
N GLU A 31 19.51 25.92 -13.32
CA GLU A 31 20.93 25.89 -13.72
C GLU A 31 21.75 26.89 -12.88
N LEU A 32 21.27 28.12 -12.72
CA LEU A 32 21.89 29.14 -11.85
C LEU A 32 21.95 28.69 -10.37
N LEU A 33 20.98 27.89 -9.91
CA LEU A 33 20.93 27.37 -8.55
C LEU A 33 21.86 26.17 -8.34
N GLN A 34 21.95 25.27 -9.32
CA GLN A 34 22.72 24.01 -9.26
C GLN A 34 24.23 24.19 -9.31
N VAL A 35 24.75 25.38 -9.66
CA VAL A 35 26.19 25.68 -9.60
C VAL A 35 26.74 25.35 -8.20
N PRO A 36 27.75 24.49 -8.05
CA PRO A 36 28.26 24.08 -6.74
C PRO A 36 28.82 25.29 -5.95
N PRO A 37 28.79 25.25 -4.61
CA PRO A 37 29.42 26.28 -3.79
C PRO A 37 30.93 26.27 -4.00
N SER A 38 31.50 27.43 -4.33
CA SER A 38 32.94 27.68 -4.24
C SER A 38 33.28 28.18 -2.83
N ASP A 39 34.48 27.86 -2.34
CA ASP A 39 34.92 28.08 -0.95
C ASP A 39 34.85 29.56 -0.50
N GLU A 40 34.88 30.51 -1.44
CA GLU A 40 34.71 31.94 -1.17
C GLU A 40 33.34 32.31 -0.56
N ALA A 41 32.35 31.41 -0.56
CA ALA A 41 30.99 31.68 -0.12
C ALA A 41 30.81 31.88 1.41
N ALA A 42 31.85 31.66 2.22
CA ALA A 42 31.78 31.53 3.68
C ALA A 42 31.24 32.77 4.45
N THR A 43 31.23 33.95 3.84
CA THR A 43 30.74 35.24 4.39
C THR A 43 29.30 35.58 4.00
N GLY A 44 28.65 34.83 3.10
CA GLY A 44 27.34 35.19 2.55
C GLY A 44 26.10 34.69 3.30
N THR A 45 26.24 33.86 4.33
CA THR A 45 25.13 33.00 4.79
C THR A 45 24.10 33.67 5.71
N LEU A 46 24.47 34.72 6.45
CA LEU A 46 23.51 35.59 7.16
C LEU A 46 22.60 36.32 6.16
N SER A 47 23.20 36.99 5.17
CA SER A 47 22.45 37.69 4.13
C SER A 47 21.55 36.74 3.31
N LEU A 48 22.03 35.53 2.97
CA LEU A 48 21.20 34.53 2.28
C LEU A 48 19.95 34.13 3.08
N HIS A 49 20.03 34.04 4.42
CA HIS A 49 18.87 33.72 5.24
C HIS A 49 17.82 34.84 5.23
N GLU A 50 18.24 36.10 5.41
CA GLU A 50 17.32 37.25 5.30
C GLU A 50 16.66 37.33 3.92
N GLU A 51 17.43 37.13 2.85
CA GLU A 51 16.90 37.11 1.48
C GLU A 51 15.92 35.95 1.26
N LEU A 52 16.14 34.79 1.88
CA LEU A 52 15.19 33.67 1.86
C LEU A 52 13.90 33.96 2.65
N LEU A 53 13.98 34.70 3.78
CA LEU A 53 12.79 35.16 4.50
C LEU A 53 11.99 36.19 3.68
N LYS A 54 12.67 37.15 3.03
CA LYS A 54 12.06 38.10 2.09
C LYS A 54 11.37 37.36 0.94
N LEU A 55 12.06 36.41 0.30
CA LEU A 55 11.49 35.54 -0.74
C LEU A 55 10.27 34.74 -0.26
N GLN A 56 10.29 34.24 0.98
CA GLN A 56 9.14 33.54 1.55
C GLN A 56 7.94 34.49 1.72
N GLN A 57 8.18 35.78 2.01
CA GLN A 57 7.14 36.78 2.12
C GLN A 57 6.60 37.18 0.73
N THR A 58 7.46 37.52 -0.23
CA THR A 58 7.08 37.79 -1.63
C THR A 58 6.27 36.63 -2.23
N ALA A 59 6.64 35.38 -1.91
CA ALA A 59 5.88 34.19 -2.33
C ALA A 59 4.46 34.13 -1.72
N LYS A 60 4.24 34.58 -0.48
CA LYS A 60 2.89 34.67 0.12
C LYS A 60 2.08 35.79 -0.55
N ASP A 61 2.69 36.96 -0.72
CA ASP A 61 2.02 38.17 -1.20
C ASP A 61 1.55 38.01 -2.65
N HIS A 62 2.39 37.43 -3.51
CA HIS A 62 2.06 37.06 -4.88
C HIS A 62 1.30 35.71 -5.00
N LYS A 63 0.92 35.09 -3.88
CA LYS A 63 0.14 33.84 -3.80
C LYS A 63 0.79 32.65 -4.54
N VAL A 64 2.13 32.65 -4.60
CA VAL A 64 2.94 31.58 -5.18
C VAL A 64 2.75 30.30 -4.36
N SER A 65 2.73 29.15 -5.05
CA SER A 65 2.61 27.85 -4.39
C SER A 65 3.77 27.60 -3.41
N THR A 66 3.47 27.25 -2.16
CA THR A 66 4.49 26.91 -1.14
C THR A 66 5.40 25.77 -1.60
N ALA A 67 4.92 24.87 -2.45
CA ALA A 67 5.74 23.81 -3.05
C ALA A 67 6.81 24.34 -4.02
N LEU A 68 6.54 25.46 -4.71
CA LEU A 68 7.48 26.10 -5.64
C LEU A 68 8.55 26.91 -4.87
N PHE A 69 8.17 27.56 -3.76
CA PHE A 69 9.14 28.11 -2.80
C PHE A 69 10.02 27.00 -2.21
N LEU A 70 9.44 25.87 -1.79
CA LEU A 70 10.18 24.73 -1.27
C LEU A 70 11.17 24.15 -2.30
N GLN A 71 10.81 24.06 -3.59
CA GLN A 71 11.77 23.68 -4.64
C GLN A 71 12.99 24.63 -4.70
N CYS A 72 12.80 25.94 -4.53
CA CYS A 72 13.91 26.89 -4.43
C CYS A 72 14.78 26.62 -3.20
N LEU A 73 14.14 26.38 -2.04
CA LEU A 73 14.81 26.08 -0.78
C LEU A 73 15.58 24.74 -0.83
N THR A 74 15.06 23.72 -1.54
CA THR A 74 15.73 22.44 -1.78
C THR A 74 17.07 22.61 -2.49
N TYR A 75 17.15 23.48 -3.52
CA TYR A 75 18.42 23.78 -4.20
C TYR A 75 19.35 24.72 -3.40
N LEU A 76 18.79 25.51 -2.46
CA LEU A 76 19.56 26.42 -1.60
C LEU A 76 19.98 25.77 -0.26
N ALA A 77 19.46 24.59 0.07
CA ALA A 77 19.81 23.81 1.25
C ALA A 77 21.33 23.58 1.44
N PRO A 78 22.15 23.30 0.39
CA PRO A 78 23.61 23.16 0.53
C PRO A 78 24.35 24.48 0.84
N ARG A 79 23.63 25.58 1.10
CA ARG A 79 24.17 26.89 1.47
C ARG A 79 23.67 27.36 2.84
N LEU A 80 22.94 26.51 3.58
CA LEU A 80 22.43 26.76 4.93
C LEU A 80 23.32 26.07 5.98
N ASN A 81 24.14 26.84 6.69
CA ASN A 81 25.16 26.32 7.61
C ASN A 81 25.14 26.89 9.05
N ASN A 82 24.10 27.65 9.44
CA ASN A 82 23.91 28.12 10.81
C ASN A 82 22.76 27.34 11.47
N VAL A 83 22.93 27.00 12.76
CA VAL A 83 21.97 26.19 13.55
C VAL A 83 20.59 26.84 13.59
N ASP A 84 20.51 28.12 13.96
CA ASP A 84 19.26 28.85 14.21
C ASP A 84 18.39 28.92 12.95
N HIS A 85 19.03 29.23 11.81
CA HIS A 85 18.40 29.24 10.49
C HIS A 85 17.88 27.85 10.11
N LEU A 86 18.67 26.80 10.31
CA LEU A 86 18.29 25.41 10.04
C LEU A 86 17.11 24.99 10.94
N GLU A 87 17.10 25.40 12.21
CA GLU A 87 16.03 25.11 13.16
C GLU A 87 14.72 25.83 12.78
N GLN A 88 14.79 27.08 12.34
CA GLN A 88 13.65 27.84 11.85
C GLN A 88 13.03 27.19 10.60
N TRP A 89 13.86 26.78 9.63
CA TRP A 89 13.37 26.08 8.44
C TRP A 89 12.82 24.68 8.76
N PHE A 90 13.41 23.97 9.73
CA PHE A 90 12.88 22.70 10.23
C PHE A 90 11.50 22.90 10.87
N LYS A 91 11.37 23.82 11.85
CA LYS A 91 10.11 24.18 12.51
C LYS A 91 9.02 24.59 11.51
N ALA A 92 9.37 25.34 10.47
CA ALA A 92 8.42 25.76 9.44
C ALA A 92 7.84 24.60 8.60
N TYR A 93 8.64 23.56 8.30
CA TYR A 93 8.29 22.54 7.31
C TYR A 93 8.19 21.09 7.84
N VAL A 94 8.54 20.84 9.11
CA VAL A 94 8.34 19.53 9.77
C VAL A 94 6.87 19.09 9.81
N ASN A 95 5.94 20.05 9.90
CA ASN A 95 4.51 19.78 9.91
C ASN A 95 3.99 19.23 8.56
N PRO A 96 4.17 19.90 7.40
CA PRO A 96 3.84 19.29 6.11
C PRO A 96 4.68 18.03 5.82
N ALA A 97 5.97 18.00 6.15
CA ALA A 97 6.83 16.83 5.87
C ALA A 97 6.38 15.56 6.63
N ILE A 98 6.22 15.64 7.95
CA ILE A 98 6.10 14.47 8.85
C ILE A 98 4.66 14.23 9.33
N ASN A 99 3.90 15.29 9.66
CA ASN A 99 2.50 15.16 10.08
C ASN A 99 1.59 15.00 8.85
N SER A 100 1.82 15.81 7.81
CA SER A 100 1.19 15.80 6.48
C SER A 100 -0.34 15.97 6.42
N ALA A 101 -1.07 15.69 7.51
CA ALA A 101 -2.51 15.86 7.64
C ALA A 101 -2.90 17.34 7.52
N GLY A 102 -3.85 17.65 6.63
CA GLY A 102 -4.30 19.01 6.33
C GLY A 102 -3.47 19.75 5.26
N HIS A 103 -2.36 19.17 4.79
CA HIS A 103 -1.50 19.78 3.77
C HIS A 103 -1.78 19.21 2.36
N LYS A 104 -1.50 20.01 1.32
CA LYS A 104 -1.59 19.58 -0.09
C LYS A 104 -0.43 18.64 -0.42
N ASN A 105 -0.69 17.53 -1.13
CA ASN A 105 0.33 16.52 -1.47
C ASN A 105 1.65 17.13 -2.02
N LYS A 106 1.57 18.03 -3.01
CA LYS A 106 2.74 18.72 -3.58
C LYS A 106 3.59 19.49 -2.56
N VAL A 107 2.98 19.99 -1.48
CA VAL A 107 3.71 20.66 -0.38
C VAL A 107 4.33 19.63 0.56
N VAL A 108 3.66 18.50 0.83
CA VAL A 108 4.22 17.36 1.59
C VAL A 108 5.44 16.77 0.86
N GLU A 109 5.30 16.53 -0.44
CA GLU A 109 6.36 16.05 -1.34
C GLU A 109 7.56 17.00 -1.32
N ALA A 110 7.37 18.28 -1.63
CA ALA A 110 8.46 19.27 -1.64
C ALA A 110 9.08 19.52 -0.25
N SER A 111 8.33 19.35 0.85
CA SER A 111 8.89 19.46 2.21
C SER A 111 9.78 18.27 2.55
N ARG A 112 9.40 17.06 2.12
CA ARG A 112 10.22 15.85 2.27
C ARG A 112 11.45 15.90 1.37
N GLU A 113 11.32 16.45 0.16
CA GLU A 113 12.43 16.69 -0.77
C GLU A 113 13.45 17.69 -0.21
N PHE A 114 13.00 18.81 0.37
CA PHE A 114 13.85 19.75 1.10
C PHE A 114 14.59 19.06 2.27
N PHE A 115 13.90 18.29 3.10
CA PHE A 115 14.51 17.57 4.22
C PHE A 115 15.56 16.56 3.74
N LEU A 116 15.29 15.82 2.66
CA LEU A 116 16.27 14.92 2.04
C LEU A 116 17.47 15.67 1.44
N SER A 117 17.27 16.87 0.91
CA SER A 117 18.37 17.71 0.39
C SER A 117 19.32 18.16 1.50
N VAL A 118 18.81 18.56 2.68
CA VAL A 118 19.65 18.91 3.84
C VAL A 118 20.38 17.67 4.39
N LEU A 119 19.71 16.52 4.43
CA LEU A 119 20.31 15.24 4.84
C LEU A 119 21.39 14.75 3.87
N THR A 120 21.19 14.93 2.56
CA THR A 120 22.11 14.49 1.50
C THR A 120 23.31 15.42 1.37
N ASN A 121 23.07 16.73 1.35
CA ASN A 121 24.08 17.76 1.13
C ASN A 121 24.51 18.35 2.48
N GLY A 122 25.00 17.50 3.38
CA GLY A 122 25.44 17.90 4.72
C GLY A 122 26.62 18.87 4.65
N VAL A 123 26.45 20.09 5.19
CA VAL A 123 27.49 21.13 5.24
C VAL A 123 27.91 21.33 6.69
N SER A 124 29.20 21.58 6.92
CA SER A 124 29.74 21.88 8.25
C SER A 124 29.02 23.06 8.89
N VAL A 125 28.58 22.87 10.14
CA VAL A 125 27.70 23.82 10.84
C VAL A 125 28.50 24.80 11.68
N LYS A 126 28.18 26.08 11.55
CA LYS A 126 28.66 27.16 12.42
C LYS A 126 27.70 27.31 13.59
N LEU A 127 28.20 27.06 14.80
CA LEU A 127 27.55 27.47 16.05
C LEU A 127 27.50 29.01 16.13
N SER A 128 26.46 29.54 16.75
CA SER A 128 26.26 30.97 17.00
C SER A 128 27.14 31.39 18.17
N ALA A 129 28.11 32.28 17.94
CA ALA A 129 29.18 32.59 18.90
C ALA A 129 28.76 33.54 20.06
N ASN A 130 27.62 33.27 20.68
CA ASN A 130 27.00 34.14 21.69
C ASN A 130 27.18 33.67 23.15
N ASP A 131 27.78 32.50 23.39
CA ASP A 131 27.94 31.90 24.73
C ASP A 131 29.02 32.55 25.61
N ASN A 132 29.17 33.88 25.54
CA ASN A 132 30.14 34.66 26.31
C ASN A 132 29.52 35.49 27.46
N ASP A 133 28.20 35.67 27.47
CA ASP A 133 27.49 36.43 28.51
C ASP A 133 26.79 35.47 29.49
N GLY A 134 27.35 35.36 30.70
CA GLY A 134 26.97 34.37 31.73
C GLY A 134 25.65 34.58 32.47
N GLU A 135 24.58 35.02 31.81
CA GLU A 135 23.23 35.15 32.39
C GLU A 135 22.25 34.15 31.77
N SER A 136 22.02 33.02 32.46
CA SER A 136 21.14 31.92 32.05
C SER A 136 19.64 32.29 32.02
N ASN A 137 19.22 33.06 31.02
CA ASN A 137 17.82 33.45 30.81
C ASN A 137 17.00 32.27 30.27
N SER A 138 16.57 31.40 31.19
CA SER A 138 16.17 30.00 31.01
C SER A 138 14.88 29.71 30.21
N ASN A 139 14.38 30.67 29.42
CA ASN A 139 13.13 30.53 28.66
C ASN A 139 13.33 30.26 27.14
N SER A 140 14.48 30.58 26.55
CA SER A 140 14.81 30.20 25.16
C SER A 140 15.37 28.78 25.08
N ARG A 141 14.49 27.79 25.26
CA ARG A 141 14.84 26.37 25.30
C ARG A 141 15.27 25.84 23.93
N SER A 142 16.58 25.82 23.66
CA SER A 142 17.20 25.16 22.49
C SER A 142 16.66 23.74 22.29
N LEU A 143 16.53 23.28 21.03
CA LEU A 143 16.01 21.95 20.75
C LEU A 143 17.00 20.80 21.01
N VAL A 144 18.30 21.08 21.14
CA VAL A 144 19.38 20.10 21.32
C VAL A 144 20.52 20.65 22.17
N ASP A 145 21.24 19.75 22.85
CA ASP A 145 22.68 19.95 23.11
C ASP A 145 23.38 19.99 21.74
N THR A 146 24.09 21.06 21.41
CA THR A 146 24.81 21.19 20.13
C THR A 146 26.16 20.48 20.09
N ASP A 147 26.61 19.95 21.22
CA ASP A 147 27.90 19.27 21.39
C ASP A 147 28.04 18.05 20.44
N GLY A 148 29.15 18.00 19.71
CA GLY A 148 29.46 16.89 18.80
C GLY A 148 28.62 16.83 17.52
N ILE A 149 27.93 17.93 17.14
CA ILE A 149 27.25 18.06 15.85
C ILE A 149 28.19 18.73 14.83
N GLU A 150 28.63 17.96 13.84
CA GLU A 150 29.63 18.38 12.85
C GLU A 150 29.02 19.10 11.64
N ASN A 151 27.80 18.69 11.24
CA ASN A 151 27.19 19.10 9.98
C ASN A 151 25.65 19.11 10.00
N SER A 152 25.04 19.75 9.00
CA SER A 152 23.60 19.98 8.90
C SER A 152 22.78 18.70 8.69
N SER A 153 23.38 17.67 8.10
CA SER A 153 22.77 16.35 7.92
C SER A 153 22.64 15.62 9.26
N GLN A 154 23.70 15.60 10.08
CA GLN A 154 23.67 15.03 11.44
C GLN A 154 22.60 15.73 12.29
N LEU A 155 22.49 17.06 12.21
CA LEU A 155 21.50 17.87 12.93
C LEU A 155 20.06 17.49 12.53
N TYR A 156 19.74 17.50 11.22
CA TYR A 156 18.42 17.09 10.72
C TYR A 156 18.11 15.63 11.04
N PHE A 157 19.09 14.73 10.93
CA PHE A 157 18.94 13.32 11.27
C PHE A 157 18.55 13.15 12.74
N TYR A 158 19.19 13.90 13.66
CA TYR A 158 18.83 13.87 15.09
C TYR A 158 17.43 14.46 15.37
N TRP A 159 17.03 15.56 14.74
CA TRP A 159 15.66 16.09 14.89
C TRP A 159 14.59 15.12 14.38
N ILE A 160 14.83 14.43 13.27
CA ILE A 160 13.90 13.43 12.72
C ILE A 160 13.94 12.13 13.56
N PHE A 161 15.09 11.76 14.12
CA PHE A 161 15.21 10.63 15.05
C PHE A 161 14.43 10.88 16.35
N ASP A 162 14.53 12.08 16.93
CA ASP A 162 13.72 12.50 18.09
C ASP A 162 12.20 12.34 17.83
N LEU A 163 11.74 12.69 16.61
CA LEU A 163 10.36 12.47 16.18
C LEU A 163 9.99 10.98 16.07
N TYR A 164 10.89 10.15 15.55
CA TYR A 164 10.72 8.69 15.46
C TYR A 164 10.74 8.00 16.85
N GLN A 165 11.52 8.51 17.81
CA GLN A 165 11.47 8.05 19.20
C GLN A 165 10.11 8.36 19.82
N GLY A 166 9.62 9.59 19.63
CA GLY A 166 8.30 10.04 20.09
C GLY A 166 8.29 11.38 20.81
N PHE A 167 9.36 12.18 20.75
CA PHE A 167 9.50 13.49 21.40
C PHE A 167 8.71 14.61 20.70
N LEU A 168 7.47 14.30 20.29
CA LEU A 168 6.63 15.11 19.41
C LEU A 168 6.22 16.45 20.02
N LEU A 169 6.20 16.56 21.35
CA LEU A 169 5.91 17.79 22.10
C LEU A 169 6.97 18.89 21.91
N LYS A 170 8.18 18.57 21.44
CA LYS A 170 9.20 19.55 21.04
C LYS A 170 8.84 20.32 19.76
N TYR A 171 8.05 19.72 18.87
CA TYR A 171 7.88 20.18 17.47
C TYR A 171 6.42 20.48 17.08
N PHE A 172 5.44 20.06 17.90
CA PHE A 172 4.02 20.12 17.56
C PHE A 172 3.15 20.55 18.75
N ASP A 173 2.85 21.86 18.86
CA ASP A 173 2.08 22.39 20.00
C ASP A 173 0.68 21.80 20.17
N PHE A 174 0.03 21.36 19.08
CA PHE A 174 -1.27 20.67 19.14
C PHE A 174 -1.23 19.35 19.94
N MET A 175 -0.04 18.79 20.18
CA MET A 175 0.15 17.64 21.08
C MET A 175 -0.17 17.95 22.55
N ARG A 176 -0.30 19.24 22.92
CA ARG A 176 -0.74 19.69 24.26
C ARG A 176 -2.27 19.84 24.37
N THR A 177 -2.97 20.08 23.26
CA THR A 177 -4.41 20.38 23.23
C THR A 177 -5.26 19.16 22.90
N ASP A 178 -4.79 18.33 21.97
CA ASP A 178 -5.52 17.18 21.46
C ASP A 178 -5.46 16.01 22.46
N SER A 179 -6.45 15.10 22.43
CA SER A 179 -6.44 13.88 23.24
C SER A 179 -7.24 12.74 22.59
N GLY A 180 -7.19 11.55 23.20
CA GLY A 180 -7.95 10.37 22.74
C GLY A 180 -7.38 9.66 21.51
N LEU A 181 -8.20 8.77 20.92
CA LEU A 181 -7.76 7.81 19.90
C LEU A 181 -7.22 8.49 18.62
N ALA A 182 -7.86 9.56 18.15
CA ALA A 182 -7.42 10.29 16.95
C ALA A 182 -6.00 10.86 17.11
N LEU A 183 -5.64 11.33 18.32
CA LEU A 183 -4.26 11.72 18.60
C LEU A 183 -3.31 10.53 18.60
N ALA A 184 -3.70 9.39 19.17
CA ALA A 184 -2.86 8.18 19.17
C ALA A 184 -2.59 7.66 17.73
N GLU A 185 -3.59 7.69 16.85
CA GLU A 185 -3.42 7.39 15.42
C GLU A 185 -2.50 8.41 14.73
N ARG A 186 -2.68 9.71 15.00
CA ARG A 186 -1.84 10.79 14.45
C ARG A 186 -0.38 10.70 14.93
N LYS A 187 -0.14 10.37 16.20
CA LYS A 187 1.19 10.09 16.77
C LYS A 187 1.87 8.91 16.05
N ARG A 188 1.14 7.81 15.83
CA ARG A 188 1.64 6.65 15.05
C ARG A 188 1.99 7.04 13.60
N PHE A 189 1.15 7.85 12.94
CA PHE A 189 1.40 8.31 11.57
C PHE A 189 2.65 9.22 11.47
N ILE A 190 2.82 10.14 12.42
CA ILE A 190 4.01 11.00 12.52
C ILE A 190 5.29 10.18 12.72
N ILE A 191 5.28 9.25 13.68
CA ILE A 191 6.42 8.35 13.96
C ILE A 191 6.77 7.50 12.72
N GLN A 192 5.76 6.99 12.01
CA GLN A 192 5.95 6.20 10.79
C GLN A 192 6.52 7.06 9.64
N ASN A 193 6.03 8.28 9.41
CA ASN A 193 6.61 9.18 8.40
C ASN A 193 8.05 9.59 8.73
N ALA A 194 8.38 9.80 10.01
CA ALA A 194 9.76 10.06 10.45
C ALA A 194 10.67 8.85 10.18
N LYS A 195 10.20 7.63 10.54
CA LYS A 195 10.89 6.37 10.22
C LYS A 195 11.16 6.25 8.72
N ASP A 196 10.14 6.43 7.88
CA ASP A 196 10.25 6.20 6.44
C ASP A 196 11.17 7.23 5.75
N LEU A 197 11.25 8.46 6.30
CA LEU A 197 12.21 9.47 5.84
C LEU A 197 13.66 9.11 6.21
N LEU A 198 13.89 8.62 7.43
CA LEU A 198 15.21 8.13 7.88
C LEU A 198 15.66 6.89 7.11
N ILE A 199 14.76 5.94 6.84
CA ILE A 199 15.04 4.75 6.02
C ILE A 199 15.39 5.15 4.58
N LYS A 200 14.65 6.09 3.98
CA LYS A 200 15.00 6.62 2.65
C LYS A 200 16.37 7.31 2.64
N TYR A 201 16.75 8.00 3.71
CA TYR A 201 18.10 8.55 3.85
C TYR A 201 19.16 7.44 3.99
N GLY A 202 18.92 6.42 4.82
CA GLY A 202 19.85 5.30 5.00
C GLY A 202 20.11 4.46 3.75
N HIS A 203 19.15 4.40 2.81
CA HIS A 203 19.37 3.80 1.49
C HIS A 203 20.24 4.64 0.55
N LEU A 204 20.38 5.95 0.80
CA LEU A 204 21.19 6.87 0.00
C LEU A 204 22.59 7.10 0.61
N HIS A 205 22.68 7.12 1.94
CA HIS A 205 23.88 7.46 2.70
C HIS A 205 24.10 6.47 3.86
N PRO A 206 24.40 5.18 3.59
CA PRO A 206 24.49 4.15 4.61
C PRO A 206 25.63 4.39 5.60
N LEU A 207 26.78 4.95 5.17
CA LEU A 207 27.93 5.23 6.03
C LEU A 207 27.57 6.23 7.13
N GLU A 208 27.00 7.36 6.72
CA GLU A 208 26.58 8.46 7.59
C GLU A 208 25.43 8.02 8.48
N PHE A 209 24.46 7.27 7.93
CA PHE A 209 23.35 6.68 8.67
C PHE A 209 23.83 5.77 9.80
N PHE A 210 24.75 4.82 9.55
CA PHE A 210 25.27 3.93 10.59
C PHE A 210 26.16 4.67 11.61
N LYS A 211 26.98 5.64 11.19
CA LYS A 211 27.71 6.54 12.11
C LYS A 211 26.75 7.31 13.04
N TYR A 212 25.70 7.92 12.50
CA TYR A 212 24.75 8.69 13.30
C TYR A 212 23.90 7.80 14.22
N LEU A 213 23.57 6.58 13.79
CA LEU A 213 22.93 5.58 14.65
C LEU A 213 23.85 5.09 15.76
N ALA A 214 25.14 4.84 15.50
CA ALA A 214 26.10 4.44 16.53
C ALA A 214 26.24 5.53 17.60
N LYS A 215 26.44 6.80 17.20
CA LYS A 215 26.44 7.96 18.11
C LYS A 215 25.16 8.05 18.96
N LYS A 216 23.98 7.75 18.41
CA LYS A 216 22.72 7.73 19.19
C LYS A 216 22.62 6.49 20.11
N ALA A 217 23.12 5.32 19.71
CA ALA A 217 23.00 4.07 20.46
C ALA A 217 23.86 3.99 21.73
N ALA A 218 24.83 4.90 21.90
CA ALA A 218 25.57 5.02 23.16
C ALA A 218 24.63 5.13 24.38
N LYS A 219 23.55 5.93 24.27
CA LYS A 219 22.53 6.06 25.32
C LYS A 219 21.54 4.88 25.31
N PRO A 220 21.31 4.16 26.43
CA PRO A 220 20.49 2.94 26.46
C PRO A 220 19.07 3.10 25.89
N GLU A 221 18.39 4.19 26.23
CA GLU A 221 17.01 4.48 25.84
C GLU A 221 16.83 4.64 24.32
N ASN A 222 17.93 4.86 23.59
CA ASN A 222 17.94 4.93 22.13
C ASN A 222 18.10 3.54 21.48
N ARG A 223 18.75 2.57 22.13
CA ARG A 223 19.24 1.32 21.50
C ARG A 223 18.12 0.54 20.82
N LEU A 224 17.00 0.29 21.51
CA LEU A 224 15.85 -0.40 20.93
C LEU A 224 15.35 0.28 19.64
N LYS A 225 15.27 1.61 19.62
CA LYS A 225 14.85 2.40 18.44
C LYS A 225 15.89 2.37 17.32
N VAL A 226 17.18 2.46 17.67
CA VAL A 226 18.29 2.35 16.71
C VAL A 226 18.29 0.98 16.04
N LEU A 227 18.23 -0.11 16.83
CA LEU A 227 18.22 -1.49 16.33
C LEU A 227 16.98 -1.78 15.47
N MET A 228 15.79 -1.29 15.86
CA MET A 228 14.59 -1.37 15.03
C MET A 228 14.77 -0.68 13.67
N LEU A 229 15.43 0.49 13.63
CA LEU A 229 15.64 1.25 12.39
C LEU A 229 16.69 0.59 11.48
N ALA A 230 17.80 0.10 12.05
CA ALA A 230 18.82 -0.65 11.31
C ALA A 230 18.27 -1.98 10.76
N SER A 231 17.55 -2.75 11.59
CA SER A 231 16.88 -3.98 11.17
C SER A 231 15.85 -3.72 10.06
N GLN A 232 15.09 -2.62 10.16
CA GLN A 232 14.15 -2.19 9.14
C GLN A 232 14.83 -1.83 7.81
N LEU A 233 16.00 -1.18 7.83
CA LEU A 233 16.75 -0.78 6.63
C LEU A 233 17.23 -1.99 5.83
N VAL A 234 17.85 -2.96 6.51
CA VAL A 234 18.31 -4.21 5.86
C VAL A 234 17.13 -5.08 5.39
N SER A 235 16.00 -5.00 6.09
CA SER A 235 14.75 -5.63 5.63
C SER A 235 14.10 -4.89 4.45
N SER A 236 14.39 -3.60 4.22
CA SER A 236 13.81 -2.82 3.12
C SER A 236 14.68 -2.79 1.87
N THR A 237 15.99 -3.03 1.94
CA THR A 237 16.85 -3.23 0.75
C THR A 237 16.35 -4.38 -0.13
N ASP A 238 15.74 -5.41 0.46
CA ASP A 238 15.17 -6.53 -0.30
C ASP A 238 13.96 -6.12 -1.18
N ASN A 239 13.35 -4.94 -0.96
CA ASN A 239 12.13 -4.50 -1.65
C ASN A 239 12.42 -3.61 -2.88
N GLY A 240 13.27 -4.11 -3.78
CA GLY A 240 13.62 -3.50 -5.08
C GLY A 240 12.46 -3.44 -6.08
N SER A 241 11.39 -2.71 -5.73
CA SER A 241 10.17 -2.49 -6.51
C SER A 241 10.08 -1.05 -7.04
N SER A 242 11.22 -0.49 -7.47
CA SER A 242 11.26 0.73 -8.27
C SER A 242 10.76 0.42 -9.69
N SER A 243 9.44 0.48 -9.90
CA SER A 243 8.80 0.26 -11.20
C SER A 243 9.11 1.34 -12.25
N ASP A 244 9.82 2.40 -11.87
CA ASP A 244 10.22 3.52 -12.72
C ASP A 244 11.75 3.65 -12.78
N LYS A 245 12.38 2.85 -13.65
CA LYS A 245 13.65 3.16 -14.33
C LYS A 245 13.83 2.24 -15.55
N SER A 246 14.49 2.75 -16.58
CA SER A 246 14.55 2.12 -17.91
C SER A 246 15.80 1.29 -18.14
N ASN A 247 15.63 0.02 -18.51
CA ASN A 247 16.50 -0.77 -19.40
C ASN A 247 18.04 -0.74 -19.21
N GLU A 248 18.56 -0.55 -18.01
CA GLU A 248 19.97 -0.77 -17.70
C GLU A 248 20.10 -1.91 -16.68
N VAL A 249 20.80 -2.98 -17.07
CA VAL A 249 20.86 -4.27 -16.35
C VAL A 249 22.08 -4.31 -15.41
N GLY A 250 22.36 -3.18 -14.72
CA GLY A 250 23.55 -2.98 -13.89
C GLY A 250 23.28 -2.89 -12.39
N ASP A 251 22.39 -1.98 -11.98
CA ASP A 251 22.26 -1.45 -10.60
C ASP A 251 22.03 -2.49 -9.47
N VAL A 252 21.66 -3.73 -9.77
CA VAL A 252 21.44 -4.77 -8.74
C VAL A 252 22.75 -5.18 -8.04
N LEU A 253 23.90 -5.04 -8.72
CA LEU A 253 25.20 -5.38 -8.14
C LEU A 253 25.67 -4.37 -7.08
N GLU A 254 25.33 -3.08 -7.24
CA GLU A 254 25.80 -1.99 -6.35
C GLU A 254 25.11 -2.00 -4.96
N MET A 255 24.01 -2.74 -4.79
CA MET A 255 23.31 -2.82 -3.51
C MET A 255 24.10 -3.63 -2.46
N TYR A 256 24.94 -4.59 -2.87
CA TYR A 256 25.77 -5.38 -1.94
C TYR A 256 26.90 -4.57 -1.28
N PRO A 257 27.68 -3.75 -2.02
CA PRO A 257 28.59 -2.77 -1.43
C PRO A 257 27.95 -1.90 -0.33
N SER A 258 26.72 -1.42 -0.54
CA SER A 258 26.08 -0.43 0.33
C SER A 258 25.93 -0.84 1.81
N LEU A 259 25.78 -2.14 2.10
CA LEU A 259 25.66 -2.64 3.48
C LEU A 259 27.00 -3.07 4.09
N SER A 260 27.98 -3.50 3.29
CA SER A 260 29.33 -3.84 3.78
C SER A 260 30.01 -2.66 4.49
N VAL A 261 29.65 -1.44 4.07
CA VAL A 261 30.00 -0.14 4.65
C VAL A 261 29.77 -0.05 6.17
N VAL A 262 28.87 -0.85 6.76
CA VAL A 262 28.66 -0.89 8.22
C VAL A 262 29.95 -1.22 9.00
N THR A 263 30.87 -1.98 8.40
CA THR A 263 32.20 -2.30 8.96
C THR A 263 33.09 -1.07 9.16
N LYS A 264 32.84 0.02 8.43
CA LYS A 264 33.59 1.29 8.49
C LYS A 264 32.99 2.28 9.52
N THR A 265 32.29 1.75 10.52
CA THR A 265 31.57 2.48 11.57
C THR A 265 31.61 1.68 12.86
N ASP A 266 31.33 2.32 14.00
CA ASP A 266 31.28 1.65 15.31
C ASP A 266 30.00 0.79 15.49
N PHE A 267 29.12 0.72 14.48
CA PHE A 267 27.84 0.04 14.58
C PHE A 267 27.92 -1.49 14.83
N PRO A 268 28.90 -2.24 14.30
CA PRO A 268 29.10 -3.65 14.70
C PRO A 268 29.42 -3.79 16.18
N GLU A 269 30.24 -2.90 16.75
CA GLU A 269 30.54 -2.89 18.19
C GLU A 269 29.31 -2.53 19.02
N ILE A 270 28.43 -1.64 18.54
CA ILE A 270 27.10 -1.45 19.14
C ILE A 270 26.31 -2.78 19.14
N LEU A 271 26.28 -3.54 18.04
CA LEU A 271 25.57 -4.83 17.98
C LEU A 271 26.17 -5.85 18.97
N PHE A 272 27.50 -5.95 19.04
CA PHE A 272 28.19 -6.86 19.95
C PHE A 272 27.96 -6.47 21.42
N ASN A 273 28.03 -5.18 21.76
CA ASN A 273 27.84 -4.70 23.13
C ASN A 273 26.37 -4.78 23.58
N CYS A 274 25.40 -4.55 22.68
CA CYS A 274 23.99 -4.89 22.93
C CYS A 274 23.84 -6.39 23.24
N LEU A 275 24.45 -7.27 22.45
CA LEU A 275 24.38 -8.72 22.68
C LEU A 275 25.20 -9.20 23.88
N ARG A 276 26.18 -8.43 24.36
CA ARG A 276 27.07 -8.77 25.49
C ARG A 276 26.56 -8.27 26.84
N HIS A 277 25.97 -7.08 26.90
CA HIS A 277 25.67 -6.40 28.15
C HIS A 277 24.18 -6.15 28.38
N ASP A 278 23.39 -5.80 27.35
CA ASP A 278 21.97 -5.46 27.55
C ASP A 278 21.15 -6.69 27.98
N GLU A 279 20.09 -6.45 28.77
CA GLU A 279 19.31 -7.51 29.43
C GLU A 279 17.91 -7.71 28.84
N SER A 280 17.33 -6.69 28.19
CA SER A 280 16.01 -6.87 27.56
C SER A 280 16.10 -7.85 26.39
N SER A 281 15.44 -8.99 26.53
CA SER A 281 15.21 -10.00 25.50
C SER A 281 14.60 -9.44 24.22
N THR A 282 13.82 -8.35 24.31
CA THR A 282 13.31 -7.64 23.13
C THR A 282 14.45 -6.99 22.34
N THR A 283 15.34 -6.28 23.03
CA THR A 283 16.56 -5.68 22.45
C THR A 283 17.50 -6.76 21.93
N ILE A 284 17.77 -7.81 22.72
CA ILE A 284 18.62 -8.95 22.34
C ILE A 284 18.06 -9.65 21.10
N GLN A 285 16.75 -9.92 21.01
CA GLN A 285 16.14 -10.57 19.84
C GLN A 285 16.29 -9.74 18.56
N ILE A 286 16.03 -8.43 18.64
CA ILE A 286 16.18 -7.54 17.48
C ILE A 286 17.67 -7.44 17.10
N CYS A 287 18.58 -7.46 18.06
CA CYS A 287 20.02 -7.46 17.81
C CYS A 287 20.54 -8.79 17.23
N ILE A 288 20.01 -9.94 17.67
CA ILE A 288 20.22 -11.26 17.03
C ILE A 288 19.81 -11.17 15.56
N ASN A 289 18.58 -10.72 15.29
CA ASN A 289 18.04 -10.67 13.94
C ASN A 289 18.84 -9.67 13.06
N ALA A 290 19.22 -8.51 13.60
CA ALA A 290 20.05 -7.54 12.90
C ALA A 290 21.44 -8.10 12.59
N LEU A 291 22.14 -8.67 13.57
CA LEU A 291 23.46 -9.26 13.37
C LEU A 291 23.42 -10.41 12.36
N SER A 292 22.41 -11.29 12.42
CA SER A 292 22.20 -12.34 11.41
C SER A 292 22.08 -11.79 9.99
N MET A 293 21.45 -10.62 9.81
CA MET A 293 21.35 -9.98 8.49
C MET A 293 22.64 -9.24 8.08
N PHE A 294 23.42 -8.71 9.02
CA PHE A 294 24.67 -8.00 8.72
C PHE A 294 25.88 -8.93 8.50
N LEU A 295 25.98 -10.05 9.21
CA LEU A 295 27.15 -10.94 9.19
C LEU A 295 27.59 -11.37 7.78
N PRO A 296 26.68 -11.74 6.84
CA PRO A 296 27.05 -12.11 5.47
C PRO A 296 27.68 -10.98 4.64
N TYR A 297 27.46 -9.72 5.02
CA TYR A 297 28.08 -8.54 4.39
C TYR A 297 29.38 -8.13 5.10
N MET A 298 29.42 -8.25 6.44
CA MET A 298 30.60 -7.94 7.24
C MET A 298 31.77 -8.89 6.93
N TYR A 299 31.50 -10.20 6.81
CA TYR A 299 32.54 -11.21 6.58
C TYR A 299 33.23 -11.11 5.22
N LYS A 300 32.60 -10.46 4.24
CA LYS A 300 33.17 -10.27 2.89
C LYS A 300 34.21 -9.15 2.80
N VAL A 301 34.33 -8.31 3.84
CA VAL A 301 35.31 -7.21 3.85
C VAL A 301 36.66 -7.75 4.30
N GLU A 302 37.68 -7.65 3.43
CA GLU A 302 39.04 -8.15 3.72
C GLU A 302 39.63 -7.48 4.97
N ASP A 303 39.50 -6.15 5.07
CA ASP A 303 39.94 -5.34 6.24
C ASP A 303 39.17 -5.65 7.55
N PHE A 304 38.13 -6.48 7.52
CA PHE A 304 37.29 -6.77 8.69
C PHE A 304 37.62 -8.14 9.28
N GLU A 305 38.42 -8.14 10.35
CA GLU A 305 38.71 -9.32 11.17
C GLU A 305 37.49 -9.71 11.99
N LEU A 306 36.86 -10.83 11.62
CA LEU A 306 35.68 -11.35 12.29
C LEU A 306 36.08 -12.35 13.38
N ASP A 307 36.05 -11.92 14.65
CA ASP A 307 36.33 -12.79 15.80
C ASP A 307 35.23 -13.86 15.98
N ILE A 308 35.51 -15.06 15.47
CA ILE A 308 34.61 -16.23 15.53
C ILE A 308 34.39 -16.69 16.99
N PRO A 309 35.42 -16.85 17.86
CA PRO A 309 35.23 -17.08 19.29
C PRO A 309 34.28 -16.09 19.98
N ARG A 310 34.42 -14.78 19.74
CA ARG A 310 33.55 -13.73 20.29
C ARG A 310 32.11 -13.89 19.85
N LEU A 311 31.86 -14.16 18.56
CA LEU A 311 30.51 -14.45 18.04
C LEU A 311 29.88 -15.69 18.69
N LEU A 312 30.68 -16.74 18.93
CA LEU A 312 30.23 -17.96 19.60
C LEU A 312 29.94 -17.71 21.08
N VAL A 313 30.67 -16.81 21.75
CA VAL A 313 30.34 -16.35 23.11
C VAL A 313 29.03 -15.56 23.14
N LEU A 314 28.75 -14.69 22.15
CA LEU A 314 27.47 -13.99 22.05
C LEU A 314 26.29 -14.97 21.82
N LEU A 315 26.47 -15.97 20.95
CA LEU A 315 25.51 -17.07 20.75
C LEU A 315 25.30 -17.86 22.05
N GLY A 316 26.37 -18.15 22.79
CA GLY A 316 26.35 -18.82 24.08
C GLY A 316 25.58 -18.04 25.15
N ARG A 317 25.82 -16.72 25.27
CA ARG A 317 25.07 -15.83 26.19
C ARG A 317 23.58 -15.87 25.89
N ALA A 318 23.19 -15.78 24.62
CA ALA A 318 21.79 -15.80 24.20
C ALA A 318 21.11 -17.16 24.45
N ALA A 319 21.83 -18.28 24.28
CA ALA A 319 21.36 -19.61 24.68
C ALA A 319 21.16 -19.74 26.20
N CYS A 320 22.04 -19.09 26.98
CA CYS A 320 21.99 -19.01 28.44
C CYS A 320 21.03 -17.94 29.00
N SER A 321 20.39 -17.11 28.17
CA SER A 321 19.48 -16.08 28.66
C SER A 321 18.37 -16.70 29.53
N PRO A 322 18.10 -16.11 30.71
CA PRO A 322 17.21 -16.71 31.71
C PRO A 322 15.79 -16.86 31.18
N HIS A 323 15.11 -17.93 31.61
CA HIS A 323 13.69 -18.12 31.33
C HIS A 323 12.90 -17.58 32.52
N GLY A 324 12.05 -16.59 32.29
CA GLY A 324 11.06 -16.16 33.28
C GLY A 324 10.07 -17.29 33.54
N THR A 325 10.29 -18.09 34.58
CA THR A 325 9.28 -19.06 35.05
C THR A 325 8.15 -18.30 35.75
N VAL A 326 6.92 -18.81 35.64
CA VAL A 326 5.75 -18.16 36.26
C VAL A 326 5.95 -18.00 37.77
N SER A 327 6.59 -18.98 38.43
CA SER A 327 6.96 -18.91 39.84
C SER A 327 7.95 -17.78 40.16
N ALA A 328 8.93 -17.49 39.28
CA ALA A 328 9.82 -16.34 39.49
C ALA A 328 9.09 -15.01 39.34
N VAL A 329 8.12 -14.92 38.42
CA VAL A 329 7.24 -13.75 38.28
C VAL A 329 6.35 -13.56 39.52
N GLU A 330 5.77 -14.63 40.06
CA GLU A 330 4.97 -14.57 41.30
C GLU A 330 5.79 -14.18 42.54
N THR A 331 7.09 -14.48 42.58
CA THR A 331 7.98 -14.02 43.65
C THR A 331 8.36 -12.55 43.46
N ALA A 332 8.81 -12.16 42.25
CA ALA A 332 9.16 -10.77 41.92
C ALA A 332 7.97 -9.79 41.95
N LEU A 333 6.72 -10.29 42.00
CA LEU A 333 5.52 -9.50 42.26
C LEU A 333 5.18 -9.34 43.76
N LYS A 334 5.76 -10.17 44.65
CA LYS A 334 5.57 -10.10 46.10
C LYS A 334 6.62 -9.23 46.79
N ASP A 335 7.83 -9.16 46.27
CA ASP A 335 8.93 -8.37 46.87
C ASP A 335 8.81 -6.85 46.62
N LYS A 336 7.78 -6.40 45.88
CA LYS A 336 7.61 -5.00 45.41
C LYS A 336 7.32 -3.95 46.49
N ASP A 337 7.05 -4.36 47.73
CA ASP A 337 6.93 -3.45 48.87
C ASP A 337 8.29 -3.05 49.47
N THR A 338 9.39 -3.64 49.00
CA THR A 338 10.75 -3.18 49.33
C THR A 338 11.21 -2.18 48.25
N PRO A 339 11.67 -0.97 48.62
CA PRO A 339 12.44 -0.15 47.70
C PRO A 339 13.77 -0.86 47.43
N GLN A 340 13.86 -1.56 46.29
CA GLN A 340 15.17 -1.90 45.74
C GLN A 340 15.81 -0.58 45.29
N ASP A 341 16.71 -0.07 46.11
CA ASP A 341 17.72 0.88 45.66
C ASP A 341 18.30 0.36 44.35
N GLN A 342 18.40 1.25 43.36
CA GLN A 342 19.01 0.92 42.09
C GLN A 342 20.50 0.70 42.38
N GLN A 343 20.90 -0.55 42.57
CA GLN A 343 22.32 -0.92 42.58
C GLN A 343 22.85 -0.63 41.18
N GLU A 344 23.41 0.58 41.04
CA GLU A 344 24.22 0.98 39.91
C GLU A 344 25.42 0.04 39.89
N ASN A 345 25.28 -1.07 39.16
CA ASN A 345 26.32 -2.08 39.02
C ASN A 345 27.40 -1.52 38.08
N TYR A 346 28.22 -0.62 38.62
CA TYR A 346 29.30 0.07 37.93
C TYR A 346 30.36 -0.95 37.49
N ASN A 347 30.21 -1.45 36.26
CA ASN A 347 31.29 -2.07 35.51
C ASN A 347 32.36 -1.00 35.21
N ALA A 348 33.20 -0.71 36.20
CA ALA A 348 34.14 0.41 36.22
C ALA A 348 35.14 0.45 35.05
N GLU A 349 35.26 -0.63 34.30
CA GLU A 349 36.13 -0.78 33.12
C GLU A 349 35.43 -0.44 31.79
N THR A 350 34.11 -0.21 31.77
CA THR A 350 33.36 0.07 30.53
C THR A 350 32.33 1.18 30.70
N SER A 351 32.34 2.17 29.80
CA SER A 351 31.34 3.24 29.74
C SER A 351 29.97 2.78 29.17
N TRP A 352 29.67 1.48 29.21
CA TRP A 352 28.44 0.90 28.71
C TRP A 352 27.45 0.65 29.85
N THR A 353 26.58 1.62 30.10
CA THR A 353 25.38 1.40 30.94
C THR A 353 24.46 0.37 30.26
N PRO A 354 24.12 -0.78 30.87
CA PRO A 354 23.26 -1.78 30.25
C PRO A 354 21.80 -1.30 30.04
N LEU A 355 21.14 -1.79 29.00
CA LEU A 355 19.69 -1.61 28.84
C LEU A 355 18.92 -2.70 29.59
N ASN A 356 18.52 -2.36 30.82
CA ASN A 356 17.75 -3.22 31.72
C ASN A 356 16.30 -3.42 31.24
N GLN A 357 15.59 -4.41 31.79
CA GLN A 357 14.23 -4.77 31.37
C GLN A 357 13.22 -3.63 31.61
N ALA A 358 12.59 -3.14 30.53
CA ALA A 358 11.92 -1.84 30.46
C ALA A 358 10.70 -1.60 31.39
N PHE A 359 10.25 -2.61 32.16
CA PHE A 359 9.05 -2.53 33.01
C PHE A 359 9.15 -3.24 34.37
N GLY A 360 10.31 -3.76 34.78
CA GLY A 360 10.43 -4.50 36.06
C GLY A 360 9.47 -5.70 36.15
N LEU A 361 9.28 -6.39 35.02
CA LEU A 361 8.48 -7.59 34.83
C LEU A 361 9.37 -8.61 34.10
N PRO A 362 9.63 -9.81 34.65
CA PRO A 362 10.51 -10.77 34.01
C PRO A 362 9.98 -11.16 32.63
N GLU A 363 10.76 -10.88 31.58
CA GLU A 363 10.34 -11.15 30.20
C GLU A 363 10.19 -12.67 29.98
N LEU A 364 8.94 -13.11 29.75
CA LEU A 364 8.50 -14.51 29.74
C LEU A 364 9.05 -15.37 28.58
N ARG A 365 9.98 -14.85 27.76
CA ARG A 365 10.44 -15.51 26.53
C ARG A 365 11.93 -15.33 26.34
N ARG A 366 12.68 -16.44 26.30
CA ARG A 366 14.07 -16.43 25.82
C ARG A 366 14.10 -15.97 24.35
N PRO A 367 15.11 -15.17 23.93
CA PRO A 367 15.36 -14.91 22.52
C PRO A 367 15.52 -16.19 21.69
N ASP A 368 14.90 -16.25 20.52
CA ASP A 368 15.19 -17.27 19.53
C ASP A 368 16.55 -17.00 18.90
N ILE A 369 17.50 -17.91 19.16
CA ILE A 369 18.87 -17.85 18.64
C ILE A 369 19.00 -18.49 17.25
N SER A 370 17.94 -19.12 16.73
CA SER A 370 17.95 -19.84 15.45
C SER A 370 18.45 -18.99 14.27
N PRO A 371 18.13 -17.69 14.13
CA PRO A 371 18.68 -16.86 13.05
C PRO A 371 20.21 -16.72 13.11
N LEU A 372 20.78 -16.52 14.30
CA LEU A 372 22.23 -16.37 14.48
C LEU A 372 22.94 -17.72 14.34
N PHE A 373 22.34 -18.79 14.89
CA PHE A 373 22.82 -20.15 14.69
C PHE A 373 22.85 -20.54 13.21
N CYS A 374 21.79 -20.24 12.44
CA CYS A 374 21.70 -20.54 11.01
C CYS A 374 22.85 -19.90 10.22
N VAL A 375 23.08 -18.60 10.43
CA VAL A 375 24.13 -17.86 9.70
C VAL A 375 25.53 -18.28 10.15
N LEU A 376 25.76 -18.48 11.45
CA LEU A 376 27.05 -18.98 11.95
C LEU A 376 27.33 -20.42 11.49
N TYR A 377 26.34 -21.31 11.45
CA TYR A 377 26.54 -22.69 10.97
C TYR A 377 26.68 -22.77 9.43
N GLY A 378 26.08 -21.82 8.71
CA GLY A 378 26.30 -21.65 7.27
C GLY A 378 27.72 -21.19 6.93
N LEU A 379 28.26 -20.23 7.69
CA LEU A 379 29.57 -19.62 7.47
C LEU A 379 30.74 -20.30 8.21
N PHE A 380 30.49 -20.98 9.33
CA PHE A 380 31.52 -21.53 10.23
C PHE A 380 31.12 -22.92 10.82
N PRO A 381 30.75 -23.92 9.99
CA PRO A 381 30.21 -25.19 10.46
C PRO A 381 31.11 -25.95 11.45
N PHE A 382 32.43 -26.02 11.21
CA PHE A 382 33.37 -26.71 12.10
C PHE A 382 33.48 -26.00 13.45
N ASN A 383 33.72 -24.69 13.45
CA ASN A 383 33.84 -23.91 14.69
C ASN A 383 32.55 -23.95 15.52
N VAL A 384 31.38 -23.83 14.87
CA VAL A 384 30.06 -23.97 15.54
C VAL A 384 29.87 -25.37 16.13
N LEU A 385 30.24 -26.43 15.42
CA LEU A 385 30.05 -27.81 15.91
C LEU A 385 30.98 -28.19 17.05
N GLU A 386 32.23 -27.73 17.03
CA GLU A 386 33.19 -27.95 18.11
C GLU A 386 32.75 -27.21 19.38
N PHE A 387 32.41 -25.93 19.26
CA PHE A 387 31.83 -25.12 20.33
C PHE A 387 30.54 -25.74 20.88
N SER A 388 29.62 -26.19 20.01
CA SER A 388 28.36 -26.86 20.42
C SER A 388 28.59 -28.16 21.20
N ASN A 389 29.75 -28.80 21.08
CA ASN A 389 30.11 -30.00 21.83
C ASN A 389 30.89 -29.72 23.11
N ASN A 390 31.76 -28.70 23.13
CA ASN A 390 32.53 -28.31 24.31
C ASN A 390 32.83 -26.79 24.34
N PRO A 391 31.89 -25.95 24.80
CA PRO A 391 32.04 -24.49 24.72
C PRO A 391 33.30 -23.96 25.41
N ARG A 392 33.63 -24.44 26.62
CA ARG A 392 34.83 -24.02 27.36
C ARG A 392 36.12 -24.57 26.73
N GLY A 393 36.13 -25.82 26.25
CA GLY A 393 37.30 -26.39 25.61
C GLY A 393 37.65 -25.70 24.28
N TYR A 394 36.62 -25.35 23.49
CA TYR A 394 36.79 -24.57 22.27
C TYR A 394 37.42 -23.20 22.56
N LEU A 395 36.87 -22.44 23.52
CA LEU A 395 37.37 -21.09 23.84
C LEU A 395 38.79 -21.12 24.43
N ALA A 396 39.13 -22.15 25.22
CA ALA A 396 40.49 -22.37 25.69
C ALA A 396 41.46 -22.69 24.54
N ALA A 397 41.07 -23.55 23.60
CA ALA A 397 41.88 -23.88 22.42
C ALA A 397 42.05 -22.68 21.46
N ALA A 398 41.05 -21.78 21.41
CA ALA A 398 41.09 -20.53 20.66
C ALA A 398 41.82 -19.38 21.39
N ASN A 399 42.35 -19.59 22.59
CA ASN A 399 42.98 -18.57 23.44
C ASN A 399 42.10 -17.33 23.70
N TYR A 400 40.78 -17.49 23.80
CA TYR A 400 39.84 -16.39 24.03
C TYR A 400 40.06 -15.76 25.41
N ALA A 401 40.46 -14.48 25.42
CA ALA A 401 40.94 -13.79 26.61
C ALA A 401 39.88 -12.95 27.36
N GLU A 402 38.75 -12.62 26.73
CA GLU A 402 37.70 -11.80 27.36
C GLU A 402 36.91 -12.59 28.41
N PRO A 403 36.39 -11.94 29.47
CA PRO A 403 35.59 -12.63 30.48
C PRO A 403 34.30 -13.22 29.89
N LEU A 404 33.94 -14.41 30.38
CA LEU A 404 32.68 -15.06 30.04
C LEU A 404 31.51 -14.40 30.79
N PRO A 405 30.29 -14.36 30.20
CA PRO A 405 29.10 -13.87 30.89
C PRO A 405 28.84 -14.59 32.23
N GLU A 406 28.36 -13.87 33.24
CA GLU A 406 28.07 -14.41 34.58
C GLU A 406 27.12 -15.62 34.54
N ASN A 407 26.15 -15.61 33.61
CA ASN A 407 25.18 -16.68 33.41
C ASN A 407 25.67 -17.85 32.53
N TRP A 408 26.99 -17.99 32.30
CA TRP A 408 27.56 -18.97 31.38
C TRP A 408 27.50 -20.42 31.88
N ASP A 409 26.51 -21.17 31.37
CA ASP A 409 26.35 -22.60 31.58
C ASP A 409 26.59 -23.38 30.27
N SER A 410 27.74 -24.04 30.19
CA SER A 410 28.13 -24.84 29.02
C SER A 410 27.27 -26.09 28.79
N PHE A 411 26.58 -26.60 29.82
CA PHE A 411 25.58 -27.66 29.66
C PHE A 411 24.29 -27.10 29.04
N GLN A 412 23.86 -25.89 29.42
CA GLN A 412 22.70 -25.22 28.79
C GLN A 412 22.98 -24.89 27.33
N ILE A 413 24.14 -24.30 27.01
CA ILE A 413 24.56 -24.02 25.62
C ILE A 413 24.50 -25.31 24.80
N LYS A 414 25.16 -26.38 25.26
CA LYS A 414 25.17 -27.70 24.61
C LYS A 414 23.76 -28.30 24.46
N ARG A 415 22.89 -28.13 25.45
CA ARG A 415 21.50 -28.61 25.44
C ARG A 415 20.64 -27.86 24.41
N VAL A 416 20.76 -26.53 24.35
CA VAL A 416 19.98 -25.69 23.42
C VAL A 416 20.46 -25.89 21.98
N LEU A 417 21.77 -25.80 21.73
CA LEU A 417 22.32 -25.95 20.38
C LEU A 417 22.06 -27.35 19.79
N LYS A 418 22.16 -28.43 20.60
CA LYS A 418 21.81 -29.79 20.15
C LYS A 418 20.31 -30.01 19.94
N ALA A 419 19.43 -29.19 20.51
CA ALA A 419 17.99 -29.23 20.21
C ALA A 419 17.65 -28.52 18.89
N ILE A 420 18.46 -27.55 18.48
CA ILE A 420 18.29 -26.78 17.23
C ILE A 420 18.88 -27.55 16.04
N PHE A 421 20.04 -28.20 16.21
CA PHE A 421 20.79 -28.88 15.15
C PHE A 421 19.98 -29.84 14.24
N PRO A 422 19.03 -30.67 14.72
CA PRO A 422 18.26 -31.58 13.86
C PRO A 422 17.36 -30.91 12.81
N SER A 423 17.20 -29.58 12.86
CA SER A 423 16.49 -28.80 11.83
C SER A 423 17.37 -28.37 10.65
N TYR A 424 18.66 -28.71 10.67
CA TYR A 424 19.67 -28.27 9.69
C TYR A 424 20.26 -29.47 8.95
N ALA A 425 20.58 -29.29 7.66
CA ALA A 425 21.33 -30.27 6.89
C ALA A 425 22.82 -30.28 7.29
N LEU A 426 23.56 -31.32 6.94
CA LEU A 426 25.02 -31.29 6.99
C LEU A 426 25.54 -30.22 6.03
N ASN A 427 26.39 -29.30 6.50
CA ASN A 427 26.96 -28.25 5.65
C ASN A 427 27.94 -28.89 4.64
N PRO A 428 27.76 -28.70 3.31
CA PRO A 428 28.61 -29.35 2.30
C PRO A 428 30.09 -28.96 2.40
N PHE A 429 30.42 -27.80 2.98
CA PHE A 429 31.80 -27.39 3.24
C PHE A 429 32.60 -28.46 4.01
N MET A 430 31.93 -29.17 4.94
CA MET A 430 32.53 -30.22 5.75
C MET A 430 32.91 -31.50 4.99
N ALA A 431 32.52 -31.63 3.71
CA ALA A 431 32.87 -32.77 2.86
C ALA A 431 34.12 -32.50 2.01
N GLU A 432 34.51 -31.24 1.83
CA GLU A 432 35.54 -30.80 0.88
C GLU A 432 36.75 -30.13 1.57
N TYR A 433 36.56 -29.52 2.73
CA TYR A 433 37.56 -28.67 3.41
C TYR A 433 37.77 -29.06 4.88
N ASN A 434 38.84 -28.56 5.50
CA ASN A 434 39.12 -28.69 6.93
C ASN A 434 38.74 -27.43 7.74
N LYS A 435 38.98 -27.46 9.06
CA LYS A 435 38.67 -26.35 9.99
C LYS A 435 39.54 -25.12 9.71
N GLU A 436 40.81 -25.35 9.37
CA GLU A 436 41.82 -24.32 9.15
C GLU A 436 41.52 -23.49 7.89
N GLN A 437 40.93 -24.14 6.88
CA GLN A 437 40.45 -23.57 5.62
C GLN A 437 39.14 -22.79 5.73
N GLU A 438 38.39 -22.92 6.83
CA GLU A 438 37.06 -22.30 7.01
C GLU A 438 37.09 -20.77 6.88
N GLY A 439 38.20 -20.14 7.29
CA GLY A 439 38.44 -18.71 7.13
C GLY A 439 38.71 -18.27 5.68
N SER A 440 39.65 -18.92 4.99
CA SER A 440 40.09 -18.50 3.65
C SER A 440 39.09 -18.91 2.56
N GLU A 441 38.66 -20.17 2.58
CA GLU A 441 37.94 -20.77 1.46
C GLU A 441 36.49 -20.27 1.41
N ILE A 442 35.86 -19.96 2.54
CA ILE A 442 34.49 -19.44 2.55
C ILE A 442 34.45 -17.97 2.08
N ARG A 443 35.50 -17.18 2.35
CA ARG A 443 35.67 -15.85 1.73
C ARG A 443 35.82 -16.00 0.21
N GLN A 444 36.79 -16.80 -0.26
CA GLN A 444 37.05 -17.00 -1.69
C GLN A 444 35.84 -17.56 -2.45
N ASN A 445 35.23 -18.66 -1.98
CA ASN A 445 34.05 -19.25 -2.62
C ASN A 445 32.89 -18.26 -2.75
N SER A 446 32.71 -17.36 -1.76
CA SER A 446 31.69 -16.30 -1.79
C SER A 446 31.94 -15.17 -2.82
N THR A 447 33.10 -15.16 -3.48
CA THR A 447 33.50 -14.23 -4.54
C THR A 447 33.61 -14.88 -5.93
N THR A 448 33.27 -16.17 -6.07
CA THR A 448 33.34 -16.87 -7.35
C THR A 448 32.16 -16.55 -8.27
N GLU A 449 32.37 -16.71 -9.59
CA GLU A 449 31.38 -16.52 -10.66
C GLU A 449 30.08 -17.33 -10.47
N HIS A 450 30.13 -18.43 -9.70
CA HIS A 450 28.95 -19.20 -9.31
C HIS A 450 28.01 -18.45 -8.35
N ALA A 451 28.53 -17.55 -7.51
CA ALA A 451 27.71 -16.72 -6.63
C ALA A 451 26.84 -15.74 -7.44
N ASP A 452 27.36 -15.18 -8.53
CA ASP A 452 26.59 -14.31 -9.44
C ASP A 452 25.54 -15.10 -10.23
N GLN A 453 25.88 -16.30 -10.69
CA GLN A 453 24.91 -17.21 -11.34
C GLN A 453 23.75 -17.58 -10.40
N VAL A 454 24.05 -17.93 -9.14
CA VAL A 454 23.02 -18.20 -8.11
C VAL A 454 22.21 -16.94 -7.80
N THR A 455 22.84 -15.77 -7.69
CA THR A 455 22.16 -14.49 -7.42
C THR A 455 21.19 -14.12 -8.56
N ASN A 456 21.61 -14.31 -9.81
CA ASN A 456 20.78 -14.08 -10.99
C ASN A 456 19.58 -15.06 -11.03
N VAL A 457 19.80 -16.35 -10.73
CA VAL A 457 18.70 -17.33 -10.61
C VAL A 457 17.74 -16.97 -9.47
N MET A 458 18.24 -16.53 -8.31
CA MET A 458 17.42 -16.08 -7.18
C MET A 458 16.60 -14.83 -7.53
N ALA A 459 17.18 -13.85 -8.23
CA ALA A 459 16.48 -12.69 -8.75
C ALA A 459 15.36 -13.11 -9.74
N LYS A 460 15.62 -14.07 -10.63
CA LYS A 460 14.62 -14.60 -11.56
C LYS A 460 13.48 -15.35 -10.85
N ILE A 461 13.79 -16.12 -9.81
CA ILE A 461 12.78 -16.79 -8.96
C ILE A 461 11.89 -15.75 -8.25
N LYS A 462 12.47 -14.64 -7.78
CA LYS A 462 11.76 -13.53 -7.13
C LYS A 462 10.82 -12.80 -8.09
N GLU A 463 11.29 -12.45 -9.29
CA GLU A 463 10.47 -11.88 -10.38
C GLU A 463 9.27 -12.80 -10.72
N LEU A 464 9.54 -14.09 -10.95
CA LEU A 464 8.51 -15.08 -11.27
C LEU A 464 7.50 -15.26 -10.12
N THR A 465 7.94 -15.12 -8.87
CA THR A 465 7.07 -15.19 -7.69
C THR A 465 6.15 -13.97 -7.62
N GLN A 466 6.67 -12.75 -7.82
CA GLN A 466 5.86 -11.53 -7.85
C GLN A 466 4.86 -11.54 -9.03
N ALA A 467 5.28 -12.01 -10.21
CA ALA A 467 4.41 -12.20 -11.36
C ALA A 467 3.29 -13.22 -11.07
N ARG A 468 3.61 -14.33 -10.39
CA ARG A 468 2.64 -15.34 -9.94
C ARG A 468 1.63 -14.77 -8.94
N GLU A 469 2.06 -13.96 -7.99
CA GLU A 469 1.13 -13.32 -7.04
C GLU A 469 0.19 -12.33 -7.71
N SER A 470 0.70 -11.51 -8.63
CA SER A 470 -0.11 -10.63 -9.49
C SER A 470 -1.14 -11.44 -10.31
N ALA A 471 -0.73 -12.53 -10.94
CA ALA A 471 -1.63 -13.42 -11.67
C ALA A 471 -2.70 -14.06 -10.77
N VAL A 472 -2.36 -14.48 -9.54
CA VAL A 472 -3.32 -15.01 -8.55
C VAL A 472 -4.30 -13.93 -8.09
N TYR A 473 -3.85 -12.69 -7.90
CA TYR A 473 -4.73 -11.56 -7.57
C TYR A 473 -5.71 -11.27 -8.70
N ASN A 474 -5.22 -11.14 -9.93
CA ASN A 474 -6.05 -10.92 -11.12
C ASN A 474 -7.06 -12.07 -11.33
N ARG A 475 -6.65 -13.32 -11.10
CA ARG A 475 -7.56 -14.48 -11.14
C ARG A 475 -8.69 -14.37 -10.11
N ARG A 476 -8.39 -13.94 -8.87
CA ARG A 476 -9.41 -13.72 -7.83
C ARG A 476 -10.40 -12.61 -8.20
N GLU A 477 -9.93 -11.51 -8.79
CA GLU A 477 -10.81 -10.43 -9.27
C GLU A 477 -11.75 -10.89 -10.40
N VAL A 478 -11.24 -11.67 -11.35
CA VAL A 478 -12.08 -12.29 -12.40
C VAL A 478 -13.06 -13.30 -11.80
N GLU A 479 -12.63 -14.14 -10.87
CA GLU A 479 -13.50 -15.10 -10.17
C GLU A 479 -14.63 -14.39 -9.40
N ILE A 480 -14.34 -13.29 -8.71
CA ILE A 480 -15.34 -12.47 -8.00
C ILE A 480 -16.35 -11.88 -8.99
N LYS A 481 -15.91 -11.39 -10.15
CA LYS A 481 -16.80 -10.86 -11.21
C LYS A 481 -17.70 -11.96 -11.79
N LEU A 482 -17.14 -13.14 -12.09
CA LEU A 482 -17.89 -14.30 -12.57
C LEU A 482 -18.90 -14.79 -11.53
N ARG A 483 -18.53 -14.89 -10.25
CA ARG A 483 -19.45 -15.28 -9.16
C ARG A 483 -20.62 -14.30 -9.02
N ARG A 484 -20.38 -12.98 -9.13
CA ARG A 484 -21.49 -11.99 -9.18
C ARG A 484 -22.40 -12.21 -10.39
N HIS A 485 -21.84 -12.46 -11.57
CA HIS A 485 -22.63 -12.70 -12.78
C HIS A 485 -23.49 -13.98 -12.66
N ILE A 486 -22.92 -15.08 -12.15
CA ILE A 486 -23.64 -16.33 -11.87
C ILE A 486 -24.77 -16.09 -10.85
N ASN A 487 -24.50 -15.38 -9.75
CA ASN A 487 -25.52 -15.06 -8.74
C ASN A 487 -26.66 -14.20 -9.34
N ASN A 488 -26.34 -13.23 -10.20
CA ASN A 488 -27.33 -12.39 -10.88
C ASN A 488 -28.18 -13.21 -11.86
N LEU A 489 -27.57 -14.14 -12.62
CA LEU A 489 -28.32 -15.07 -13.49
C LEU A 489 -29.21 -16.01 -12.66
N GLN A 490 -28.73 -16.52 -11.53
CA GLN A 490 -29.53 -17.36 -10.62
C GLN A 490 -30.63 -16.59 -9.88
N ALA A 491 -30.49 -15.27 -9.71
CA ALA A 491 -31.57 -14.41 -9.26
C ALA A 491 -32.61 -14.22 -10.38
N ALA A 492 -32.16 -13.81 -11.58
CA ALA A 492 -33.04 -13.64 -12.74
C ALA A 492 -33.83 -14.93 -13.09
N ILE A 493 -33.20 -16.10 -13.03
CA ILE A 493 -33.87 -17.39 -13.26
C ILE A 493 -34.95 -17.66 -12.21
N ARG A 494 -34.72 -17.33 -10.93
CA ARG A 494 -35.76 -17.44 -9.88
C ARG A 494 -36.88 -16.44 -10.10
N ASP A 495 -36.56 -15.18 -10.40
CA ASP A 495 -37.51 -14.15 -10.82
C ASP A 495 -38.42 -14.63 -11.97
N TYR A 496 -37.86 -15.25 -13.01
CA TYR A 496 -38.64 -15.82 -14.11
C TYR A 496 -39.47 -17.04 -13.69
N GLN A 497 -38.94 -17.93 -12.83
CA GLN A 497 -39.69 -19.08 -12.30
C GLN A 497 -40.86 -18.66 -11.40
N GLU A 498 -40.72 -17.59 -10.61
CA GLU A 498 -41.80 -17.04 -9.78
C GLU A 498 -42.86 -16.33 -10.64
N LYS A 499 -42.44 -15.50 -11.60
CA LYS A 499 -43.33 -14.86 -12.59
C LYS A 499 -44.04 -15.88 -13.51
N SER A 500 -43.45 -17.06 -13.71
CA SER A 500 -44.06 -18.18 -14.44
C SER A 500 -45.05 -19.00 -13.59
N LYS A 501 -44.94 -18.97 -12.25
CA LYS A 501 -45.87 -19.66 -11.34
C LYS A 501 -47.07 -18.79 -10.99
N ASN A 502 -46.84 -17.48 -10.83
CA ASN A 502 -47.87 -16.48 -10.62
C ASN A 502 -47.94 -15.55 -11.85
N PRO A 503 -48.74 -15.87 -12.89
CA PRO A 503 -48.96 -14.95 -13.99
C PRO A 503 -49.50 -13.63 -13.43
N SER A 504 -48.83 -12.52 -13.77
CA SER A 504 -49.05 -11.23 -13.09
C SER A 504 -50.52 -10.84 -13.06
N ASN A 505 -51.03 -10.46 -11.89
CA ASN A 505 -52.39 -9.93 -11.72
C ASN A 505 -52.69 -8.76 -12.67
N LYS A 506 -51.67 -7.98 -13.06
CA LYS A 506 -51.82 -6.97 -14.09
C LYS A 506 -52.19 -7.58 -15.44
N LEU A 507 -51.52 -8.64 -15.88
CA LEU A 507 -51.76 -9.30 -17.17
C LEU A 507 -53.14 -9.99 -17.19
N LEU A 508 -53.58 -10.53 -16.05
CA LEU A 508 -54.93 -11.06 -15.87
C LEU A 508 -56.01 -9.97 -15.87
N MET A 509 -55.75 -8.81 -15.23
CA MET A 509 -56.66 -7.65 -15.30
C MET A 509 -56.69 -7.01 -16.68
N ASP A 510 -55.55 -6.87 -17.35
CA ASP A 510 -55.45 -6.37 -18.73
C ASP A 510 -56.28 -7.27 -19.65
N TYR A 511 -56.09 -8.60 -19.60
CA TYR A 511 -56.90 -9.60 -20.33
C TYR A 511 -58.40 -9.48 -20.04
N ASN A 512 -58.80 -9.40 -18.77
CA ASN A 512 -60.21 -9.23 -18.40
C ASN A 512 -60.77 -7.88 -18.89
N SER A 513 -59.95 -6.82 -18.95
CA SER A 513 -60.35 -5.51 -19.48
C SER A 513 -60.53 -5.53 -20.99
N TYR A 514 -59.70 -6.26 -21.73
CA TYR A 514 -59.87 -6.48 -23.17
C TYR A 514 -61.13 -7.30 -23.43
N LYS A 515 -61.32 -8.43 -22.72
CA LYS A 515 -62.54 -9.24 -22.81
C LYS A 515 -63.80 -8.42 -22.55
N LEU A 516 -63.80 -7.58 -21.51
CA LEU A 516 -64.95 -6.71 -21.20
C LEU A 516 -65.19 -5.65 -22.28
N LYS A 517 -64.14 -5.05 -22.85
CA LYS A 517 -64.24 -4.11 -23.98
C LYS A 517 -64.79 -4.78 -25.23
N ASP A 518 -64.32 -5.97 -25.57
CA ASP A 518 -64.78 -6.71 -26.74
C ASP A 518 -66.22 -7.22 -26.56
N GLU A 519 -66.61 -7.68 -25.37
CA GLU A 519 -68.02 -7.98 -25.05
C GLU A 519 -68.93 -6.74 -25.14
N THR A 520 -68.44 -5.56 -24.76
CA THR A 520 -69.19 -4.31 -24.84
C THR A 520 -69.33 -3.87 -26.30
N ARG A 521 -68.23 -3.88 -27.06
CA ARG A 521 -68.19 -3.56 -28.49
C ARG A 521 -69.04 -4.54 -29.32
N TYR A 522 -69.10 -5.82 -28.94
CA TYR A 522 -69.97 -6.80 -29.57
C TYR A 522 -71.46 -6.49 -29.32
N LYS A 523 -71.82 -6.06 -28.10
CA LYS A 523 -73.19 -5.62 -27.77
C LYS A 523 -73.57 -4.35 -28.53
N GLU A 524 -72.67 -3.37 -28.60
CA GLU A 524 -72.86 -2.15 -29.40
C GLU A 524 -73.04 -2.47 -30.90
N LEU A 525 -72.16 -3.31 -31.45
CA LEU A 525 -72.22 -3.73 -32.85
C LEU A 525 -73.51 -4.52 -33.14
N SER A 526 -73.90 -5.44 -32.26
CA SER A 526 -75.15 -6.21 -32.37
C SER A 526 -76.39 -5.31 -32.28
N ALA A 527 -76.40 -4.30 -31.40
CA ALA A 527 -77.46 -3.32 -31.32
C ALA A 527 -77.53 -2.45 -32.60
N SER A 528 -76.38 -2.01 -33.13
CA SER A 528 -76.32 -1.23 -34.38
C SER A 528 -76.76 -2.06 -35.61
N PHE A 529 -76.45 -3.35 -35.63
CA PHE A 529 -76.90 -4.28 -36.67
C PHE A 529 -78.41 -4.51 -36.58
N LYS A 530 -78.96 -4.60 -35.37
CA LYS A 530 -80.40 -4.70 -35.16
C LYS A 530 -81.13 -3.44 -35.65
N ASP A 531 -80.69 -2.24 -35.26
CA ASP A 531 -81.24 -0.96 -35.74
C ASP A 531 -81.13 -0.85 -37.28
N LEU A 532 -79.97 -1.21 -37.85
CA LEU A 532 -79.80 -1.24 -39.30
C LEU A 532 -80.74 -2.24 -39.99
N SER A 533 -80.99 -3.40 -39.39
CA SER A 533 -81.95 -4.40 -39.90
C SER A 533 -83.40 -3.93 -39.77
N GLU A 534 -83.77 -3.24 -38.69
CA GLU A 534 -85.10 -2.66 -38.50
C GLU A 534 -85.35 -1.52 -39.50
N ARG A 535 -84.35 -0.65 -39.74
CA ARG A 535 -84.39 0.36 -40.80
C ARG A 535 -84.45 -0.25 -42.20
N TYR A 536 -83.68 -1.32 -42.47
CA TYR A 536 -83.74 -2.03 -43.75
C TYR A 536 -85.13 -2.64 -43.98
N ASN A 537 -85.72 -3.27 -42.96
CA ASN A 537 -87.07 -3.84 -43.05
C ASN A 537 -88.12 -2.75 -43.29
N ALA A 538 -88.05 -1.62 -42.57
CA ALA A 538 -88.94 -0.48 -42.77
C ALA A 538 -88.77 0.14 -44.19
N LEU A 539 -87.54 0.27 -44.68
CA LEU A 539 -87.27 0.74 -46.04
C LEU A 539 -87.82 -0.26 -47.08
N ASN A 540 -87.61 -1.56 -46.87
CA ASN A 540 -88.13 -2.62 -47.73
C ASN A 540 -89.67 -2.65 -47.73
N GLU A 541 -90.32 -2.38 -46.61
CA GLU A 541 -91.78 -2.16 -46.57
C GLU A 541 -92.22 -0.94 -47.38
N THR A 542 -91.52 0.20 -47.27
CA THR A 542 -91.85 1.39 -48.07
C THR A 542 -91.59 1.16 -49.56
N PHE A 543 -90.55 0.41 -49.91
CA PHE A 543 -90.27 -0.01 -51.29
C PHE A 543 -91.34 -0.98 -51.80
N THR A 544 -91.76 -1.96 -50.99
CA THR A 544 -92.84 -2.89 -51.35
C THR A 544 -94.17 -2.16 -51.55
N LYS A 545 -94.49 -1.16 -50.70
CA LYS A 545 -95.64 -0.27 -50.87
C LYS A 545 -95.52 0.57 -52.16
N TYR A 546 -94.35 1.14 -52.43
CA TYR A 546 -94.09 1.89 -53.66
C TYR A 546 -94.19 1.03 -54.93
N VAL A 547 -93.66 -0.20 -54.90
CA VAL A 547 -93.78 -1.17 -56.01
C VAL A 547 -95.25 -1.53 -56.22
N ALA A 548 -96.01 -1.88 -55.18
CA ALA A 548 -97.42 -2.18 -55.30
C ALA A 548 -98.25 -0.98 -55.84
N ASP A 549 -97.92 0.26 -55.45
CA ASP A 549 -98.56 1.47 -55.98
C ASP A 549 -98.09 1.84 -57.40
N ASN A 550 -96.90 1.43 -57.83
CA ASN A 550 -96.46 1.53 -59.23
C ASN A 550 -97.02 0.41 -60.10
N GLU A 551 -97.18 -0.81 -59.58
CA GLU A 551 -97.87 -1.90 -60.26
C GLU A 551 -99.33 -1.52 -60.51
N ARG A 552 -100.04 -0.99 -59.51
CA ARG A 552 -101.38 -0.38 -59.69
C ARG A 552 -101.43 0.75 -60.74
N ARG A 553 -100.34 1.48 -60.98
CA ARG A 553 -100.24 2.52 -62.03
C ARG A 553 -99.89 1.95 -63.41
N ASN A 554 -99.11 0.87 -63.46
CA ASN A 554 -98.70 0.19 -64.68
C ASN A 554 -99.79 -0.78 -65.18
N GLU A 555 -100.57 -1.39 -64.29
CA GLU A 555 -101.80 -2.14 -64.61
C GLU A 555 -102.88 -1.23 -65.23
N ALA A 556 -102.86 0.07 -64.92
CA ALA A 556 -103.65 1.10 -65.60
C ALA A 556 -103.03 1.56 -66.95
N SER A 557 -101.86 1.03 -67.35
CA SER A 557 -101.06 1.47 -68.50
C SER A 557 -100.42 0.29 -69.26
N GLY A 558 -101.14 -0.82 -69.43
CA GLY A 558 -100.56 -2.09 -69.89
C GLY A 558 -100.27 -2.20 -71.39
N ASN A 559 -99.20 -2.94 -71.74
CA ASN A 559 -99.13 -3.75 -72.97
C ASN A 559 -98.14 -4.94 -72.82
N HIS A 560 -98.20 -5.90 -73.75
CA HIS A 560 -97.48 -7.20 -73.76
C HIS A 560 -95.95 -7.05 -74.04
N HIS A 561 -95.02 -8.03 -73.96
CA HIS A 561 -94.96 -9.51 -74.12
C HIS A 561 -93.72 -10.08 -73.36
N PHE A 562 -93.41 -11.39 -73.21
CA PHE A 562 -94.16 -12.68 -73.13
C PHE A 562 -93.14 -13.85 -72.92
N SER A 563 -93.59 -15.02 -72.44
CA SER A 563 -92.88 -16.33 -72.33
C SER A 563 -91.69 -16.57 -71.36
N THR A 564 -91.72 -17.77 -70.77
CA THR A 564 -90.74 -18.49 -69.92
C THR A 564 -90.12 -19.67 -70.76
N PRO A 565 -89.36 -20.70 -70.26
CA PRO A 565 -89.13 -21.14 -68.88
C PRO A 565 -87.75 -21.76 -68.50
N THR A 566 -87.72 -22.26 -67.24
CA THR A 566 -86.99 -23.43 -66.68
C THR A 566 -86.03 -23.13 -65.52
N THR A 567 -86.27 -23.82 -64.41
CA THR A 567 -85.55 -23.86 -63.10
C THR A 567 -84.30 -24.78 -63.15
N PRO A 568 -83.45 -24.90 -62.08
CA PRO A 568 -83.61 -24.44 -60.68
C PRO A 568 -82.47 -23.61 -60.07
N GLN A 569 -82.70 -23.11 -58.85
CA GLN A 569 -81.69 -22.55 -57.94
C GLN A 569 -80.71 -23.64 -57.44
N PRO A 570 -79.49 -23.26 -57.00
CA PRO A 570 -79.29 -23.08 -55.55
C PRO A 570 -79.12 -21.64 -55.08
N GLN A 571 -79.10 -21.45 -53.75
CA GLN A 571 -79.14 -20.15 -53.09
C GLN A 571 -77.80 -19.38 -53.20
N LEU A 572 -77.81 -18.27 -53.93
CA LEU A 572 -76.76 -17.24 -53.90
C LEU A 572 -76.82 -16.44 -52.59
N GLN A 573 -76.13 -16.91 -51.55
CA GLN A 573 -75.68 -16.01 -50.49
C GLN A 573 -74.61 -15.07 -51.07
N LYS A 574 -75.03 -13.87 -51.49
CA LYS A 574 -74.12 -12.82 -51.92
C LYS A 574 -73.31 -12.31 -50.72
N THR A 575 -72.07 -12.76 -50.59
CA THR A 575 -71.08 -12.09 -49.74
C THR A 575 -70.85 -10.67 -50.25
N PHE A 576 -70.79 -9.71 -49.33
CA PHE A 576 -70.96 -8.28 -49.63
C PHE A 576 -69.75 -7.59 -50.28
N LEU A 577 -68.66 -8.31 -50.55
CA LEU A 577 -67.44 -7.79 -51.17
C LEU A 577 -66.99 -8.74 -52.28
N GLY A 578 -67.19 -8.33 -53.53
CA GLY A 578 -66.81 -9.10 -54.70
C GLY A 578 -65.32 -9.03 -55.00
N PHE A 579 -64.59 -10.04 -54.57
CA PHE A 579 -63.35 -10.48 -55.20
C PHE A 579 -63.41 -12.00 -55.35
N ASP A 580 -63.22 -12.48 -56.57
CA ASP A 580 -63.36 -13.88 -56.91
C ASP A 580 -62.20 -14.73 -56.39
N ALA A 581 -62.52 -15.93 -55.91
CA ALA A 581 -61.55 -16.97 -55.58
C ALA A 581 -62.16 -18.31 -55.98
N GLU A 582 -61.66 -18.90 -57.07
CA GLU A 582 -62.13 -20.21 -57.55
C GLU A 582 -61.74 -21.33 -56.58
N VAL A 583 -62.64 -22.31 -56.41
CA VAL A 583 -62.43 -23.45 -55.51
C VAL A 583 -62.02 -24.67 -56.31
N THR A 584 -60.76 -25.10 -56.15
CA THR A 584 -60.34 -26.48 -56.48
C THR A 584 -60.23 -27.32 -55.20
N SER A 585 -60.84 -28.50 -55.25
CA SER A 585 -61.10 -29.39 -54.11
C SER A 585 -59.87 -30.08 -53.50
N SER A 586 -59.89 -30.23 -52.15
CA SER A 586 -59.50 -31.42 -51.33
C SER A 586 -58.17 -32.16 -51.60
N THR A 587 -57.45 -32.72 -50.62
CA THR A 587 -57.83 -33.29 -49.31
C THR A 587 -56.81 -33.02 -48.17
N ASN A 588 -57.26 -33.30 -46.94
CA ASN A 588 -56.54 -33.36 -45.66
C ASN A 588 -55.51 -34.53 -45.54
N PRO A 589 -54.67 -34.63 -44.47
CA PRO A 589 -54.36 -33.66 -43.39
C PRO A 589 -52.87 -33.55 -42.92
N SER A 590 -52.64 -32.61 -41.99
CA SER A 590 -51.79 -32.74 -40.76
C SER A 590 -50.31 -32.28 -40.71
N SER A 591 -49.99 -31.72 -39.53
CA SER A 591 -48.69 -31.60 -38.84
C SER A 591 -47.68 -30.50 -39.23
N SER A 592 -47.35 -29.71 -38.19
CA SER A 592 -46.04 -29.12 -37.83
C SER A 592 -45.24 -28.18 -38.76
N ALA A 593 -44.83 -27.06 -38.13
CA ALA A 593 -43.54 -26.36 -38.27
C ALA A 593 -43.19 -25.59 -39.56
N SER A 594 -43.16 -24.26 -39.40
CA SER A 594 -41.98 -23.39 -39.64
C SER A 594 -41.12 -23.54 -40.91
N ARG A 595 -40.91 -22.43 -41.65
CA ARG A 595 -39.59 -21.72 -41.76
C ARG A 595 -39.52 -20.61 -42.81
N SER A 596 -38.52 -19.73 -42.62
CA SER A 596 -37.79 -18.95 -43.66
C SER A 596 -38.58 -17.86 -44.40
N MET A 597 -37.95 -16.94 -45.15
CA MET A 597 -36.50 -16.71 -45.45
C MET A 597 -36.03 -15.35 -44.85
N HIS A 598 -34.77 -14.91 -44.80
CA HIS A 598 -33.53 -15.19 -45.56
C HIS A 598 -32.32 -15.23 -44.60
N SER A 599 -31.42 -16.24 -44.64
CA SER A 599 -30.14 -16.32 -45.40
C SER A 599 -29.16 -15.15 -45.15
N ILE A 600 -27.85 -15.31 -44.95
CA ILE A 600 -26.82 -16.21 -45.56
C ILE A 600 -25.78 -16.60 -44.44
N SER A 601 -25.40 -17.88 -44.21
CA SER A 601 -24.13 -18.55 -44.63
C SER A 601 -22.83 -17.73 -44.44
N THR A 602 -21.66 -18.21 -43.96
CA THR A 602 -21.09 -19.50 -43.46
C THR A 602 -19.85 -19.16 -42.59
N GLY A 603 -19.21 -20.04 -41.78
CA GLY A 603 -19.52 -21.41 -41.33
C GLY A 603 -18.27 -22.21 -40.88
N SER A 604 -18.38 -22.99 -39.78
CA SER A 604 -17.48 -24.12 -39.36
C SER A 604 -16.00 -23.79 -38.99
N THR A 605 -15.26 -24.55 -38.16
CA THR A 605 -15.50 -25.88 -37.54
C THR A 605 -14.73 -26.04 -36.21
N THR A 606 -15.29 -26.77 -35.23
CA THR A 606 -14.53 -27.45 -34.15
C THR A 606 -15.21 -28.78 -33.77
N PRO A 607 -14.50 -29.92 -33.70
CA PRO A 607 -15.06 -31.18 -33.20
C PRO A 607 -14.59 -31.50 -31.77
N ALA A 608 -15.53 -31.85 -30.88
CA ALA A 608 -15.27 -32.57 -29.63
C ALA A 608 -16.52 -33.39 -29.27
N GLY A 609 -16.34 -34.66 -28.90
CA GLY A 609 -17.43 -35.61 -28.68
C GLY A 609 -17.92 -35.71 -27.23
N ALA A 610 -19.00 -36.48 -27.04
CA ALA A 610 -19.47 -36.98 -25.75
C ALA A 610 -18.57 -38.17 -25.28
N MET A 611 -18.73 -38.81 -24.10
CA MET A 611 -19.85 -38.81 -23.15
C MET A 611 -19.39 -39.22 -21.72
N SER A 612 -20.29 -39.04 -20.75
CA SER A 612 -20.27 -39.39 -19.31
C SER A 612 -19.59 -40.70 -18.86
N GLN A 613 -19.00 -40.73 -17.64
CA GLN A 613 -19.57 -41.41 -16.44
C GLN A 613 -18.63 -41.46 -15.18
N LEU A 614 -19.21 -41.11 -14.01
CA LEU A 614 -19.00 -41.57 -12.61
C LEU A 614 -17.59 -41.64 -11.90
N PRO A 615 -17.56 -41.67 -10.53
CA PRO A 615 -16.34 -41.74 -9.68
C PRO A 615 -16.29 -43.02 -8.79
N PRO A 616 -15.57 -43.12 -7.65
CA PRO A 616 -14.28 -42.54 -7.20
C PRO A 616 -13.22 -43.65 -6.89
N GLY A 617 -11.99 -43.30 -6.49
CA GLY A 617 -11.03 -44.29 -5.94
C GLY A 617 -9.65 -43.75 -5.55
N SER A 618 -8.97 -44.42 -4.61
CA SER A 618 -7.68 -44.05 -4.02
C SER A 618 -6.55 -45.03 -4.34
N ALA A 619 -5.35 -44.56 -4.73
CA ALA A 619 -4.07 -45.23 -4.48
C ALA A 619 -2.84 -44.36 -4.83
N LEU A 620 -1.72 -44.64 -4.17
CA LEU A 620 -0.32 -44.32 -4.55
C LEU A 620 0.31 -45.60 -5.19
N PRO A 621 1.58 -45.60 -5.67
CA PRO A 621 2.39 -44.56 -6.35
C PRO A 621 2.94 -45.08 -7.71
N GLN A 622 3.79 -44.30 -8.42
CA GLN A 622 5.10 -44.73 -8.99
C GLN A 622 5.70 -43.73 -10.01
N ILE A 623 6.99 -43.88 -10.30
CA ILE A 623 7.87 -43.08 -11.19
C ILE A 623 8.25 -43.93 -12.43
N PRO A 624 8.23 -43.42 -13.69
CA PRO A 624 9.51 -43.03 -14.33
C PRO A 624 9.47 -41.91 -15.41
N ILE A 625 10.69 -41.52 -15.83
CA ILE A 625 11.05 -40.41 -16.72
C ILE A 625 11.26 -40.89 -18.18
N PRO A 626 10.84 -40.10 -19.19
CA PRO A 626 11.76 -39.67 -20.27
C PRO A 626 11.69 -38.14 -20.49
N LYS A 627 12.78 -37.36 -20.63
CA LYS A 627 13.97 -37.38 -21.53
C LYS A 627 13.70 -36.92 -22.98
N LYS A 628 14.36 -35.80 -23.35
CA LYS A 628 14.50 -35.16 -24.68
C LYS A 628 13.21 -34.50 -25.24
N GLY A 629 13.27 -33.44 -26.05
CA GLY A 629 14.41 -32.57 -26.38
C GLY A 629 14.41 -31.99 -27.81
N ALA A 630 13.93 -30.76 -27.98
CA ALA A 630 14.16 -29.82 -29.11
C ALA A 630 13.75 -28.40 -28.62
N ALA A 631 14.42 -27.27 -28.86
CA ALA A 631 15.29 -26.75 -29.92
C ALA A 631 14.54 -26.00 -31.06
N LEU A 632 14.68 -24.65 -31.04
CA LEU A 632 14.32 -23.64 -32.06
C LEU A 632 12.82 -23.59 -32.45
N LEU A 633 12.19 -22.42 -32.69
CA LEU A 633 12.60 -21.36 -33.62
C LEU A 633 12.21 -19.94 -33.18
N THR A 634 12.84 -18.96 -33.83
CA THR A 634 12.63 -17.51 -33.69
C THR A 634 11.56 -16.96 -34.64
N THR A 635 10.71 -16.04 -34.19
CA THR A 635 9.98 -15.10 -35.07
C THR A 635 9.86 -13.69 -34.46
N THR A 636 10.67 -12.78 -35.01
CA THR A 636 10.38 -11.36 -35.33
C THR A 636 9.16 -10.69 -34.69
N GLY A 637 9.42 -9.58 -33.99
CA GLY A 637 8.42 -8.71 -33.41
C GLY A 637 7.55 -7.90 -34.38
N GLY A 638 6.62 -7.14 -33.79
CA GLY A 638 5.76 -6.18 -34.47
C GLY A 638 5.22 -5.17 -33.46
N GLN A 639 5.69 -3.92 -33.54
CA GLN A 639 5.09 -2.81 -32.80
C GLN A 639 3.82 -2.33 -33.50
N VAL A 640 2.74 -2.12 -32.75
CA VAL A 640 1.61 -1.28 -33.20
C VAL A 640 1.24 -0.34 -32.06
N ASN A 641 1.19 0.95 -32.36
CA ASN A 641 0.95 2.03 -31.40
C ASN A 641 -0.48 2.58 -31.62
N ALA A 642 -1.29 2.75 -30.57
CA ALA A 642 -2.64 3.29 -30.69
C ALA A 642 -3.08 4.03 -29.42
N ASN A 643 -3.03 5.37 -29.45
CA ASN A 643 -3.73 6.23 -28.50
C ASN A 643 -5.20 6.40 -28.91
N ILE A 644 -6.11 6.59 -27.96
CA ILE A 644 -7.37 7.36 -28.08
C ILE A 644 -7.88 7.71 -26.67
N ALA A 645 -8.65 8.81 -26.55
CA ALA A 645 -9.06 9.42 -25.28
C ALA A 645 -10.41 8.91 -24.72
N GLY A 646 -10.81 9.41 -23.54
CA GLY A 646 -12.08 9.07 -22.84
C GLY A 646 -13.34 9.75 -23.44
N PRO A 647 -14.48 9.90 -22.69
CA PRO A 647 -14.49 10.50 -21.34
C PRO A 647 -15.57 10.04 -20.31
N SER A 648 -15.38 10.49 -19.04
CA SER A 648 -16.36 11.00 -18.05
C SER A 648 -17.76 10.38 -17.73
N ASN A 649 -17.85 9.87 -16.49
CA ASN A 649 -18.78 10.27 -15.39
C ASN A 649 -20.25 9.75 -15.20
N LEU A 650 -20.64 9.81 -13.90
CA LEU A 650 -21.95 9.62 -13.22
C LEU A 650 -22.46 8.14 -13.12
N HIS A 651 -22.60 7.57 -11.90
CA HIS A 651 -23.70 7.66 -10.90
C HIS A 651 -24.95 6.81 -11.30
N GLU A 652 -25.66 6.08 -10.41
CA GLU A 652 -25.80 6.19 -8.94
C GLU A 652 -26.37 4.90 -8.28
N GLN A 653 -25.95 4.54 -7.03
CA GLN A 653 -26.61 3.72 -5.97
C GLN A 653 -27.29 2.36 -6.32
N GLN A 654 -27.63 1.39 -5.43
CA GLN A 654 -27.46 1.08 -4.00
C GLN A 654 -27.55 -0.48 -3.88
N HIS A 655 -27.23 -1.22 -2.80
CA HIS A 655 -26.62 -0.92 -1.48
C HIS A 655 -25.43 -1.92 -1.24
N SER A 656 -25.19 -2.76 -0.21
CA SER A 656 -25.80 -3.10 1.09
C SER A 656 -24.76 -3.69 2.09
N GLN A 657 -25.25 -4.32 3.17
CA GLN A 657 -24.59 -4.98 4.32
C GLN A 657 -23.54 -6.08 3.97
N ARG A 658 -22.51 -6.41 4.80
CA ARG A 658 -22.13 -6.03 6.19
C ARG A 658 -20.56 -5.95 6.31
N PRO A 659 -19.91 -5.78 7.50
CA PRO A 659 -18.91 -4.71 7.69
C PRO A 659 -17.43 -5.04 7.36
N ARG A 660 -16.67 -3.98 7.09
CA ARG A 660 -15.21 -3.89 7.32
C ARG A 660 -14.92 -2.59 8.09
N PHE A 661 -14.20 -2.67 9.20
CA PHE A 661 -13.71 -1.47 9.89
C PHE A 661 -12.48 -0.90 9.18
N ARG A 662 -12.52 0.39 8.82
CA ARG A 662 -11.37 1.22 8.45
C ARG A 662 -11.57 2.62 9.01
N GLY A 663 -10.70 3.04 9.92
CA GLY A 663 -10.70 4.42 10.43
C GLY A 663 -10.11 5.39 9.40
N ARG A 664 -10.93 6.31 8.89
CA ARG A 664 -10.51 7.61 8.33
C ARG A 664 -11.63 8.62 8.58
N GLY A 665 -11.55 9.33 9.71
CA GLY A 665 -12.48 10.40 10.08
C GLY A 665 -11.81 11.77 10.04
N GLY A 666 -11.90 12.47 8.90
CA GLY A 666 -11.64 13.90 8.84
C GLY A 666 -12.96 14.64 8.95
N VAL A 667 -13.21 15.32 10.07
CA VAL A 667 -14.47 16.06 10.31
C VAL A 667 -14.21 17.56 10.18
N GLN A 668 -14.78 18.19 9.15
CA GLN A 668 -14.97 19.64 9.12
C GLN A 668 -16.34 19.97 9.74
N GLY A 669 -16.33 20.57 10.93
CA GLY A 669 -17.56 21.08 11.56
C GLY A 669 -17.97 22.42 10.93
N SER A 670 -19.15 22.47 10.31
CA SER A 670 -19.72 23.73 9.82
C SER A 670 -20.47 24.45 10.96
N MET A 671 -19.96 25.59 11.41
CA MET A 671 -20.67 26.44 12.38
C MET A 671 -21.81 27.20 11.69
N ARG A 672 -23.04 26.86 12.06
CA ARG A 672 -24.25 27.57 11.62
C ARG A 672 -24.46 28.81 12.48
N LYS A 673 -24.47 30.00 11.86
CA LYS A 673 -24.86 31.26 12.52
C LYS A 673 -26.18 31.08 13.28
N LYS A 674 -26.23 31.63 14.50
CA LYS A 674 -27.47 32.15 15.10
C LYS A 674 -27.27 33.63 15.36
N GLU A 675 -28.20 34.43 14.86
CA GLU A 675 -28.32 35.84 15.17
C GLU A 675 -29.36 35.98 16.30
N THR A 676 -29.05 36.77 17.32
CA THR A 676 -30.00 37.20 18.36
C THR A 676 -29.82 38.69 18.59
N GLY A 677 -30.92 39.44 18.51
CA GLY A 677 -30.92 40.89 18.42
C GLY A 677 -30.62 41.62 19.73
N ASN A 678 -30.46 42.94 19.60
CA ASN A 678 -30.17 43.88 20.67
C ASN A 678 -31.44 44.24 21.47
N SER A 679 -31.36 44.17 22.81
CA SER A 679 -32.26 44.87 23.72
C SER A 679 -31.57 45.06 25.07
N GLY A 680 -31.36 46.29 25.50
CA GLY A 680 -30.85 46.57 26.85
C GLY A 680 -31.59 47.74 27.49
N THR A 681 -31.73 47.70 28.82
CA THR A 681 -31.75 48.89 29.69
C THR A 681 -31.69 48.51 31.18
N GLN A 682 -30.94 49.31 31.93
CA GLN A 682 -31.07 49.64 33.37
C GLN A 682 -31.02 48.55 34.48
N GLY A 683 -30.38 48.94 35.60
CA GLY A 683 -30.82 48.55 36.95
C GLY A 683 -29.88 47.64 37.77
N PRO A 684 -28.98 48.20 38.60
CA PRO A 684 -28.20 47.40 39.55
C PRO A 684 -28.97 47.16 40.86
N ARG A 685 -28.94 45.93 41.39
CA ARG A 685 -29.21 45.65 42.81
C ARG A 685 -28.28 44.58 43.38
N THR A 686 -27.60 44.96 44.46
CA THR A 686 -26.97 44.05 45.43
C THR A 686 -28.02 43.17 46.11
N PHE A 687 -27.69 41.91 46.47
CA PHE A 687 -27.45 41.57 47.88
C PHE A 687 -26.79 40.18 48.08
N LYS A 688 -26.42 39.94 49.34
CA LYS A 688 -25.55 38.89 49.91
C LYS A 688 -26.06 37.44 49.82
N PHE A 689 -25.07 36.52 49.87
CA PHE A 689 -25.06 35.21 50.55
C PHE A 689 -26.34 34.35 50.58
N MET A 690 -26.25 33.16 50.00
CA MET A 690 -25.86 31.98 50.78
C MET A 690 -24.97 31.04 49.96
#